data_AF-A0A0V1I3U7-F1
#
_entry.id   AF-A0A0V1I3U7-F1
#
_cell.length_a   1.000
_cell.length_b   1.000
_cell.length_c   1.000
_cell.angle_alpha   90.00
_cell.angle_beta   90.00
_cell.angle_gamma   90.00
#
_symmetry.space_group_name_H-M   'P 1'
#
loop_
_entity.id
_entity.type
_entity.pdbx_description
1 polymer ?
#
loop_
_entity_poly.entity_id
_entity_poly.type
_entity_poly.pdbx_seq_one_letter_code
_entity_poly.pdbx_strand_id
1 'polypeptide(L)'
;MRIYIFLSAFLVILHNCLKIHAANCTCRTATEDVNWFLLFKPVNQLMGKIISPSNAAWTNDGANMNSNTNHALVKTLAEWMEPILADMTAVGYSNMPPRSTITSKTTTSKGILMFGNETTDGFWLLHTFERAFPNSASWSWPTKFTSEGHMVLCLSVGEDNVPLIVPALQYQEVVIYFGQVSSEKATEFADLTSLIDGSLSTITPPLWNKQSITTLNSALSADVYSKTASSRLEMYGGFLNRVMVVNMRIWAVTDNTLTTTCGGRIGFVKVVQSPVTIAGTQNDRSKDKSQWAVIEDQPVFCFTTNAYSTKQRTVAGSATCINQQAVSNLIFTVLVSKSEFTPWKTMNSVGERQRGMSLIKPQHLILFFVSLFILVKETAGKATNATAECKALVETLEGWIEPMSEKLSGFGYNNNPPSMTGMSTRSTSKGILMFTNSETVDEAFFFVYTMDGFLENGVGWVWPQALTSQGHMGVCMQISESDISSIATSLTYQQPLIYFYFINETVQDQQQELMQLLEGNQRILTPMYWDLQSITTHKTSVPINIYAKLFGSRLGPCYSYSTSKMYSKLLATRLQANIRIWAKTDGSLTTTCGGRIGFVKVVQSPITIGTQQATRANDQSQWQKEMLGSSGAAVCLQQFQLSTVFSSLAGNVIPCPYVFYKAPGYVTAKISNAMNVPWTDDAAPLTSNTGHALTLTLDSWLVPLPNNLSALGYSNEPPYLSGIKTQSSVKGIIMMSNNGQPAFWFVHTFPRFLANAIGWTWPPALTEEGHMAVCMEVSTTTIQSIATSLTYQQPVIYFSNIDVALQPTQVTLMNLINGFVKVASSPFWHLQTITTLSREFYGRLLAKQLRANLRIWSRTDGTLTSTCGGKIGHVKLVKSPISIGDQQSRREADYAQWVSVENHPLFCFTTNNYNKEQDSLSGAGVCFAQHALSATFADMAKHVIPCPFS
;
A
#
# COMPACT_ATOMS: atom_id res chain seq x y z
N MET A 1 -3.84 -50.64 -3.63
CA MET A 1 -2.71 -49.69 -3.52
C MET A 1 -3.00 -48.32 -4.12
N ARG A 2 -3.14 -48.13 -5.44
CA ARG A 2 -3.33 -46.78 -6.06
C ARG A 2 -4.46 -45.93 -5.45
N ILE A 3 -5.61 -46.52 -5.11
CA ILE A 3 -6.73 -45.81 -4.45
C ILE A 3 -6.32 -45.26 -3.07
N TYR A 4 -5.54 -45.99 -2.28
CA TYR A 4 -5.02 -45.50 -0.98
C TYR A 4 -4.06 -44.32 -1.14
N ILE A 5 -3.28 -44.29 -2.22
CA ILE A 5 -2.36 -43.17 -2.52
C ILE A 5 -3.15 -41.94 -2.96
N PHE A 6 -4.23 -42.11 -3.71
CA PHE A 6 -5.14 -41.00 -4.05
C PHE A 6 -5.92 -40.51 -2.83
N LEU A 7 -6.40 -41.41 -1.95
CA LEU A 7 -7.06 -41.01 -0.71
C LEU A 7 -6.09 -40.29 0.25
N SER A 8 -4.85 -40.76 0.40
CA SER A 8 -3.88 -40.10 1.27
C SER A 8 -3.40 -38.77 0.70
N ALA A 9 -3.19 -38.66 -0.61
CA ALA A 9 -2.89 -37.38 -1.25
C ALA A 9 -4.07 -36.39 -1.12
N PHE A 10 -5.30 -36.84 -1.35
CA PHE A 10 -6.50 -36.01 -1.19
C PHE A 10 -6.70 -35.59 0.27
N LEU A 11 -6.53 -36.50 1.23
CA LEU A 11 -6.57 -36.19 2.67
C LEU A 11 -5.47 -35.21 3.07
N VAL A 12 -4.24 -35.34 2.56
CA VAL A 12 -3.14 -34.40 2.84
C VAL A 12 -3.39 -33.03 2.21
N ILE A 13 -3.97 -32.96 1.01
CA ILE A 13 -4.42 -31.70 0.41
C ILE A 13 -5.54 -31.09 1.27
N LEU A 14 -6.54 -31.88 1.67
CA LEU A 14 -7.60 -31.43 2.58
C LEU A 14 -7.04 -30.95 3.92
N HIS A 15 -6.04 -31.62 4.49
CA HIS A 15 -5.39 -31.23 5.75
C HIS A 15 -4.54 -29.95 5.64
N ASN A 16 -4.06 -29.61 4.45
CA ASN A 16 -3.35 -28.34 4.21
C ASN A 16 -4.30 -27.20 3.80
N CYS A 17 -5.43 -27.50 3.16
CA CYS A 17 -6.49 -26.53 2.89
C CYS A 17 -7.37 -26.24 4.11
N LEU A 18 -7.57 -27.22 5.00
CA LEU A 18 -8.26 -27.09 6.30
C LEU A 18 -7.29 -26.78 7.44
N LYS A 19 -6.17 -26.10 7.15
CA LYS A 19 -5.45 -25.35 8.20
C LYS A 19 -6.21 -24.07 8.53
N ILE A 20 -7.36 -24.25 9.16
CA ILE A 20 -7.97 -23.24 10.01
C ILE A 20 -6.89 -22.85 11.03
N HIS A 21 -6.49 -21.59 11.02
CA HIS A 21 -5.51 -21.09 11.96
C HIS A 21 -6.25 -20.75 13.26
N ALA A 22 -6.48 -21.77 14.10
CA ALA A 22 -7.08 -21.63 15.42
C ALA A 22 -6.17 -20.76 16.30
N ALA A 23 -6.48 -19.46 16.37
CA ALA A 23 -5.67 -18.47 17.04
C ALA A 23 -6.02 -18.40 18.53
N ASN A 24 -5.35 -19.22 19.35
CA ASN A 24 -5.49 -19.23 20.82
C ASN A 24 -4.93 -17.93 21.44
N CYS A 25 -5.68 -16.83 21.40
CA CYS A 25 -5.25 -15.51 21.85
C CYS A 25 -5.24 -15.36 23.38
N THR A 26 -4.46 -16.15 24.10
CA THR A 26 -4.32 -16.07 25.57
C THR A 26 -3.01 -15.40 26.02
N CYS A 27 -2.93 -14.98 27.28
CA CYS A 27 -1.67 -14.51 27.88
C CYS A 27 -0.67 -15.67 27.97
N ARG A 28 0.54 -15.48 27.44
CA ARG A 28 1.59 -16.51 27.41
C ARG A 28 2.87 -16.04 28.08
N THR A 29 3.47 -16.90 28.89
CA THR A 29 4.84 -16.71 29.41
C THR A 29 5.87 -17.16 28.37
N ALA A 30 7.16 -17.17 28.73
CA ALA A 30 8.20 -17.80 27.92
C ALA A 30 7.96 -19.31 27.65
N THR A 31 7.24 -20.01 28.54
CA THR A 31 7.17 -21.48 28.61
C THR A 31 5.77 -22.08 28.51
N GLU A 32 4.73 -21.34 28.91
CA GLU A 32 3.36 -21.86 29.11
C GLU A 32 2.30 -20.75 28.98
N ASP A 33 1.08 -21.14 28.58
CA ASP A 33 -0.12 -20.30 28.56
C ASP A 33 -0.66 -20.14 29.98
N VAL A 34 -1.15 -18.94 30.35
CA VAL A 34 -1.55 -18.60 31.73
C VAL A 34 -2.83 -17.75 31.77
N ASN A 35 -3.57 -17.81 32.88
CA ASN A 35 -4.77 -16.97 33.05
C ASN A 35 -4.44 -15.48 33.30
N TRP A 36 -3.24 -15.18 33.83
CA TRP A 36 -2.71 -13.82 33.97
C TRP A 36 -1.19 -13.83 34.11
N PHE A 37 -0.54 -12.68 33.91
CA PHE A 37 0.80 -12.43 34.42
C PHE A 37 1.02 -10.95 34.76
N LEU A 38 1.91 -10.69 35.73
CA LEU A 38 2.45 -9.35 35.99
C LEU A 38 3.92 -9.33 35.62
N LEU A 39 4.27 -8.53 34.61
CA LEU A 39 5.62 -8.38 34.08
C LEU A 39 6.16 -6.99 34.40
N PHE A 40 7.39 -6.96 34.91
CA PHE A 40 8.15 -5.75 35.20
C PHE A 40 9.47 -5.75 34.43
N LYS A 41 9.78 -4.62 33.81
CA LYS A 41 11.02 -4.40 33.05
C LYS A 41 11.87 -3.39 33.86
N PRO A 42 12.95 -3.82 34.54
CA PRO A 42 13.76 -2.93 35.38
C PRO A 42 14.53 -1.87 34.59
N VAL A 43 14.91 -0.76 35.22
CA VAL A 43 15.75 0.28 34.62
C VAL A 43 17.11 -0.31 34.22
N ASN A 44 17.63 0.06 33.05
CA ASN A 44 18.90 -0.37 32.47
C ASN A 44 19.07 -1.89 32.21
N GLN A 45 18.05 -2.71 32.42
CA GLN A 45 18.09 -4.15 32.08
C GLN A 45 17.30 -4.47 30.81
N LEU A 46 17.67 -5.56 30.15
CA LEU A 46 16.92 -6.16 29.04
C LEU A 46 16.21 -7.46 29.42
N MET A 47 16.45 -7.98 30.64
CA MET A 47 15.77 -9.17 31.16
C MET A 47 14.47 -8.75 31.84
N GLY A 48 13.34 -9.29 31.39
CA GLY A 48 12.06 -9.11 32.07
C GLY A 48 12.04 -9.84 33.41
N LYS A 49 11.25 -9.33 34.35
CA LYS A 49 10.89 -9.99 35.60
C LYS A 49 9.40 -10.29 35.58
N ILE A 50 8.99 -11.49 35.93
CA ILE A 50 7.59 -11.94 35.81
C ILE A 50 7.09 -12.64 37.08
N ILE A 51 5.79 -12.52 37.33
CA ILE A 51 4.99 -13.27 38.31
C ILE A 51 3.78 -13.85 37.56
N SER A 52 3.44 -15.10 37.82
CA SER A 52 2.38 -15.87 37.16
C SER A 52 1.60 -16.74 38.17
N PRO A 53 0.44 -17.33 37.81
CA PRO A 53 -0.25 -18.33 38.63
C PRO A 53 0.66 -19.50 39.06
N SER A 54 1.54 -19.93 38.16
CA SER A 54 2.52 -21.00 38.36
C SER A 54 3.72 -20.60 39.23
N ASN A 55 4.00 -19.30 39.38
CA ASN A 55 5.15 -18.82 40.13
C ASN A 55 4.85 -17.53 40.92
N ALA A 56 4.58 -17.73 42.20
CA ALA A 56 4.32 -16.70 43.20
C ALA A 56 5.60 -15.96 43.67
N ALA A 57 6.59 -15.78 42.79
CA ALA A 57 7.85 -15.07 43.05
C ALA A 57 8.39 -14.39 41.78
N TRP A 58 9.14 -13.29 41.95
CA TRP A 58 9.80 -12.60 40.83
C TRP A 58 10.88 -13.48 40.18
N THR A 59 10.59 -14.01 38.99
CA THR A 59 11.53 -14.79 38.16
C THR A 59 11.88 -14.07 36.86
N ASN A 60 12.85 -14.58 36.10
CA ASN A 60 13.22 -14.01 34.80
C ASN A 60 12.19 -14.43 33.73
N ASP A 61 11.82 -13.52 32.83
CA ASP A 61 10.92 -13.76 31.70
C ASP A 61 11.61 -14.52 30.53
N GLY A 62 12.34 -15.60 30.85
CA GLY A 62 13.06 -16.42 29.87
C GLY A 62 14.21 -15.66 29.18
N ALA A 63 13.96 -15.20 27.95
CA ALA A 63 14.92 -14.49 27.12
C ALA A 63 14.98 -12.99 27.42
N ASN A 64 15.98 -12.30 26.84
CA ASN A 64 16.03 -10.84 26.88
C ASN A 64 15.07 -10.23 25.85
N MET A 65 14.62 -9.00 26.12
CA MET A 65 13.62 -8.27 25.32
C MET A 65 14.06 -7.94 23.88
N ASN A 66 15.36 -8.02 23.55
CA ASN A 66 15.82 -7.89 22.16
C ASN A 66 15.59 -9.18 21.35
N SER A 67 15.34 -10.32 22.00
CA SER A 67 15.00 -11.57 21.33
C SER A 67 13.64 -11.47 20.66
N ASN A 68 13.51 -12.07 19.47
CA ASN A 68 12.23 -12.26 18.78
C ASN A 68 11.52 -13.57 19.19
N THR A 69 11.98 -14.24 20.26
CA THR A 69 11.44 -15.51 20.78
C THR A 69 11.65 -15.63 22.31
N ASN A 70 10.89 -16.52 22.94
CA ASN A 70 11.11 -17.06 24.30
C ASN A 70 11.05 -16.04 25.47
N HIS A 71 10.19 -15.04 25.37
CA HIS A 71 9.75 -14.17 26.49
C HIS A 71 8.27 -13.83 26.34
N ALA A 72 7.59 -13.45 27.43
CA ALA A 72 6.13 -13.34 27.48
C ALA A 72 5.53 -12.33 26.50
N LEU A 73 6.21 -11.20 26.24
CA LEU A 73 5.66 -10.17 25.35
C LEU A 73 5.62 -10.63 23.89
N VAL A 74 6.66 -11.29 23.39
CA VAL A 74 6.63 -11.92 22.06
C VAL A 74 5.60 -13.05 22.01
N LYS A 75 5.52 -13.87 23.06
CA LYS A 75 4.63 -15.03 23.09
C LYS A 75 3.14 -14.63 23.15
N THR A 76 2.80 -13.56 23.85
CA THR A 76 1.43 -13.03 23.94
C THR A 76 1.04 -12.18 22.72
N LEU A 77 1.98 -11.43 22.14
CA LEU A 77 1.72 -10.56 20.98
C LEU A 77 2.05 -11.23 19.64
N ALA A 78 2.20 -12.56 19.59
CA ALA A 78 2.57 -13.27 18.37
C ALA A 78 1.53 -13.05 17.26
N GLU A 79 0.25 -13.26 17.57
CA GLU A 79 -0.87 -13.02 16.66
C GLU A 79 -1.07 -11.52 16.35
N TRP A 80 -0.73 -10.63 17.30
CA TRP A 80 -0.79 -9.17 17.11
C TRP A 80 0.30 -8.63 16.16
N MET A 81 1.42 -9.33 16.03
CA MET A 81 2.53 -8.98 15.14
C MET A 81 2.31 -9.40 13.69
N GLU A 82 1.37 -10.30 13.43
CA GLU A 82 0.98 -10.82 12.11
C GLU A 82 -0.29 -10.08 11.59
N PRO A 83 -0.74 -10.34 10.34
CA PRO A 83 -2.01 -9.80 9.86
C PRO A 83 -3.18 -10.33 10.71
N ILE A 84 -4.02 -9.42 11.22
CA ILE A 84 -5.25 -9.81 11.89
C ILE A 84 -6.23 -10.32 10.83
N LEU A 85 -6.68 -11.56 10.98
CA LEU A 85 -7.62 -12.20 10.05
C LEU A 85 -9.05 -11.65 10.28
N ALA A 86 -9.91 -11.68 9.25
CA ALA A 86 -11.22 -11.01 9.27
C ALA A 86 -12.27 -11.66 10.21
N ASP A 87 -11.99 -12.88 10.65
CA ASP A 87 -12.68 -13.68 11.66
C ASP A 87 -12.26 -13.32 13.09
N MET A 88 -11.21 -12.52 13.29
CA MET A 88 -10.69 -12.12 14.62
C MET A 88 -11.16 -10.72 15.06
N THR A 89 -11.29 -10.52 16.37
CA THR A 89 -11.59 -9.22 17.01
C THR A 89 -10.38 -8.71 17.79
N ALA A 90 -9.88 -7.51 17.48
CA ALA A 90 -8.68 -6.95 18.11
C ALA A 90 -8.67 -5.41 18.17
N VAL A 91 -8.27 -4.85 19.31
CA VAL A 91 -8.25 -3.41 19.59
C VAL A 91 -6.97 -2.99 20.31
N GLY A 92 -6.18 -2.14 19.67
CA GLY A 92 -5.01 -1.49 20.26
C GLY A 92 -5.31 -0.04 20.60
N TYR A 93 -5.05 0.36 21.85
CA TYR A 93 -5.23 1.74 22.32
C TYR A 93 -4.01 2.26 23.07
N SER A 94 -3.71 3.56 22.91
CA SER A 94 -2.61 4.22 23.60
C SER A 94 -2.72 5.74 23.47
N ASN A 95 -2.53 6.47 24.58
CA ASN A 95 -2.40 7.92 24.52
C ASN A 95 -1.17 8.40 23.69
N MET A 96 -0.22 7.51 23.41
CA MET A 96 0.93 7.72 22.52
C MET A 96 1.09 6.47 21.63
N PRO A 97 0.35 6.38 20.51
CA PRO A 97 0.35 5.21 19.62
C PRO A 97 1.72 4.92 18.99
N PRO A 98 2.00 3.66 18.61
CA PRO A 98 3.13 3.33 17.75
C PRO A 98 2.99 4.00 16.38
N ARG A 99 4.12 4.27 15.71
CA ARG A 99 4.18 4.79 14.32
C ARG A 99 3.32 6.04 14.02
N SER A 100 3.00 6.87 15.01
CA SER A 100 2.14 8.05 14.89
C SER A 100 2.73 9.29 15.57
N THR A 101 2.43 10.51 15.11
CA THR A 101 2.81 11.74 15.84
C THR A 101 2.02 11.93 17.14
N ILE A 102 0.87 11.26 17.30
CA ILE A 102 -0.11 11.52 18.36
C ILE A 102 0.49 11.45 19.77
N THR A 103 0.05 12.38 20.61
CA THR A 103 0.27 12.36 22.07
C THR A 103 -0.91 13.06 22.72
N SER A 104 -1.91 12.27 23.13
CA SER A 104 -3.06 12.79 23.86
C SER A 104 -2.65 13.23 25.27
N LYS A 105 -3.24 14.35 25.71
CA LYS A 105 -3.14 14.89 27.05
C LYS A 105 -4.41 14.67 27.88
N THR A 106 -5.50 14.20 27.27
CA THR A 106 -6.76 13.94 27.96
C THR A 106 -6.81 12.55 28.58
N THR A 107 -5.97 11.61 28.14
CA THR A 107 -5.84 10.27 28.74
C THR A 107 -4.37 9.86 28.85
N THR A 108 -4.06 8.88 29.70
CA THR A 108 -2.75 8.21 29.78
C THR A 108 -2.82 6.71 29.49
N SER A 109 -4.02 6.14 29.34
CA SER A 109 -4.25 4.69 29.21
C SER A 109 -3.68 4.10 27.93
N LYS A 110 -3.23 2.84 28.01
CA LYS A 110 -2.67 2.05 26.90
C LYS A 110 -2.94 0.56 27.13
N GLY A 111 -3.13 -0.19 26.05
CA GLY A 111 -3.30 -1.62 26.08
C GLY A 111 -3.68 -2.22 24.73
N ILE A 112 -3.77 -3.54 24.71
CA ILE A 112 -4.24 -4.36 23.58
C ILE A 112 -5.27 -5.34 24.12
N LEU A 113 -6.42 -5.43 23.45
CA LEU A 113 -7.49 -6.41 23.69
C LEU A 113 -7.62 -7.25 22.42
N MET A 114 -7.61 -8.58 22.51
CA MET A 114 -7.61 -9.45 21.34
C MET A 114 -8.25 -10.80 21.62
N PHE A 115 -9.09 -11.27 20.71
CA PHE A 115 -9.79 -12.55 20.75
C PHE A 115 -9.46 -13.38 19.50
N GLY A 116 -9.55 -14.71 19.65
CA GLY A 116 -9.37 -15.65 18.55
C GLY A 116 -10.50 -15.61 17.52
N ASN A 117 -10.43 -16.53 16.56
CA ASN A 117 -11.47 -16.79 15.57
C ASN A 117 -12.39 -17.96 15.97
N GLU A 118 -11.82 -19.05 16.47
CA GLU A 118 -12.58 -20.22 16.98
C GLU A 118 -12.62 -20.29 18.51
N THR A 119 -11.85 -19.46 19.22
CA THR A 119 -11.83 -19.41 20.69
C THR A 119 -12.57 -18.19 21.20
N THR A 120 -13.57 -18.41 22.06
CA THR A 120 -14.15 -17.36 22.95
C THR A 120 -13.12 -16.74 23.89
N ASP A 121 -11.95 -17.36 23.98
CA ASP A 121 -10.82 -16.95 24.80
C ASP A 121 -10.01 -15.86 24.09
N GLY A 122 -9.68 -14.81 24.84
CA GLY A 122 -8.83 -13.70 24.43
C GLY A 122 -7.90 -13.24 25.56
N PHE A 123 -7.18 -12.15 25.29
CA PHE A 123 -6.35 -11.48 26.28
C PHE A 123 -6.62 -9.97 26.31
N TRP A 124 -6.49 -9.39 27.50
CA TRP A 124 -6.40 -7.96 27.72
C TRP A 124 -5.07 -7.63 28.40
N LEU A 125 -4.21 -6.91 27.68
CA LEU A 125 -2.86 -6.55 28.09
C LEU A 125 -2.77 -5.03 28.30
N LEU A 126 -2.56 -4.60 29.54
CA LEU A 126 -2.35 -3.20 29.93
C LEU A 126 -0.84 -2.93 30.07
N HIS A 127 -0.34 -1.81 29.55
CA HIS A 127 1.11 -1.52 29.56
C HIS A 127 1.46 -0.04 29.77
N THR A 128 2.70 0.23 30.22
CA THR A 128 3.22 1.60 30.35
C THR A 128 4.16 2.06 29.23
N PHE A 129 4.50 1.19 28.26
CA PHE A 129 5.34 1.55 27.11
C PHE A 129 4.71 2.64 26.23
N GLU A 130 5.47 3.68 25.89
CA GLU A 130 5.07 4.78 24.99
C GLU A 130 5.47 4.43 23.55
N ARG A 131 4.57 4.55 22.57
CA ARG A 131 4.86 4.32 21.13
C ARG A 131 5.31 2.89 20.77
N ALA A 132 4.92 1.90 21.57
CA ALA A 132 5.26 0.48 21.40
C ALA A 132 4.15 -0.33 20.71
N PHE A 133 4.47 -1.58 20.34
CA PHE A 133 3.57 -2.61 19.83
C PHE A 133 2.72 -2.23 18.58
N PRO A 134 3.34 -1.76 17.48
CA PRO A 134 2.63 -1.69 16.20
C PRO A 134 2.07 -3.07 15.83
N ASN A 135 0.82 -3.12 15.35
CA ASN A 135 0.26 -4.30 14.69
C ASN A 135 0.98 -4.58 13.36
N SER A 136 0.91 -5.82 12.87
CA SER A 136 1.43 -6.24 11.55
C SER A 136 2.90 -5.83 11.35
N ALA A 137 3.73 -6.12 12.36
CA ALA A 137 5.11 -5.69 12.42
C ALA A 137 5.97 -6.68 13.23
N SER A 138 7.08 -7.12 12.64
CA SER A 138 8.03 -8.02 13.30
C SER A 138 8.62 -7.42 14.59
N TRP A 139 8.85 -8.27 15.59
CA TRP A 139 9.35 -7.83 16.90
C TRP A 139 10.66 -7.04 16.79
N SER A 140 10.67 -5.86 17.39
CA SER A 140 11.85 -5.02 17.54
C SER A 140 11.75 -4.26 18.86
N TRP A 141 12.88 -4.13 19.57
CA TRP A 141 12.92 -3.49 20.88
C TRP A 141 13.57 -2.10 20.82
N PRO A 142 12.81 -1.00 21.02
CA PRO A 142 13.36 0.35 21.04
C PRO A 142 14.34 0.55 22.20
N THR A 143 15.56 0.98 21.88
CA THR A 143 16.64 1.21 22.86
C THR A 143 16.29 2.23 23.94
N LYS A 144 15.33 3.14 23.68
CA LYS A 144 14.74 4.05 24.69
C LYS A 144 14.20 3.28 25.90
N PHE A 145 13.47 2.18 25.67
CA PHE A 145 12.87 1.42 26.77
C PHE A 145 13.93 0.69 27.61
N THR A 146 15.15 0.49 27.11
CA THR A 146 16.24 -0.13 27.88
C THR A 146 16.63 0.75 29.08
N SER A 147 16.66 2.07 28.95
CA SER A 147 16.97 3.01 30.04
C SER A 147 15.76 3.42 30.89
N GLU A 148 14.55 3.04 30.50
CA GLU A 148 13.29 3.31 31.25
C GLU A 148 12.78 2.06 31.97
N GLY A 149 12.12 2.23 33.12
CA GLY A 149 11.39 1.18 33.83
C GLY A 149 9.95 1.07 33.31
N HIS A 150 9.44 -0.15 33.15
CA HIS A 150 8.10 -0.38 32.59
C HIS A 150 7.39 -1.56 33.26
N MET A 151 6.07 -1.62 33.12
CA MET A 151 5.24 -2.69 33.66
C MET A 151 4.12 -3.05 32.67
N VAL A 152 3.74 -4.33 32.68
CA VAL A 152 2.65 -4.93 31.90
C VAL A 152 1.83 -5.84 32.81
N LEU A 153 0.52 -5.72 32.75
CA LEU A 153 -0.44 -6.66 33.34
C LEU A 153 -1.22 -7.32 32.19
N CYS A 154 -1.17 -8.64 32.09
CA CYS A 154 -1.95 -9.40 31.13
C CYS A 154 -3.01 -10.23 31.85
N LEU A 155 -4.25 -10.21 31.35
CA LEU A 155 -5.40 -10.97 31.83
C LEU A 155 -5.98 -11.77 30.65
N SER A 156 -6.00 -13.10 30.72
CA SER A 156 -6.72 -13.92 29.74
C SER A 156 -8.19 -13.92 30.10
N VAL A 157 -9.06 -13.49 29.19
CA VAL A 157 -10.48 -13.18 29.43
C VAL A 157 -11.37 -13.81 28.36
N GLY A 158 -12.60 -14.19 28.73
CA GLY A 158 -13.60 -14.63 27.76
C GLY A 158 -14.27 -13.43 27.09
N GLU A 159 -14.77 -13.62 25.86
CA GLU A 159 -15.58 -12.66 25.09
C GLU A 159 -16.74 -12.05 25.89
N ASP A 160 -17.31 -12.82 26.82
CA ASP A 160 -18.34 -12.42 27.79
C ASP A 160 -17.91 -11.26 28.73
N ASN A 161 -16.62 -10.92 28.77
CA ASN A 161 -16.10 -9.73 29.47
C ASN A 161 -16.10 -8.46 28.59
N VAL A 162 -16.27 -8.55 27.26
CA VAL A 162 -16.26 -7.39 26.34
C VAL A 162 -17.30 -6.33 26.73
N PRO A 163 -18.56 -6.65 27.07
CA PRO A 163 -19.55 -5.67 27.53
C PRO A 163 -19.18 -4.95 28.84
N LEU A 164 -18.24 -5.48 29.63
CA LEU A 164 -17.72 -4.87 30.85
C LEU A 164 -16.45 -4.04 30.57
N ILE A 165 -15.61 -4.51 29.64
CA ILE A 165 -14.38 -3.82 29.23
C ILE A 165 -14.70 -2.56 28.40
N VAL A 166 -15.72 -2.58 27.52
CA VAL A 166 -16.08 -1.42 26.67
C VAL A 166 -16.43 -0.17 27.50
N PRO A 167 -17.34 -0.20 28.49
CA PRO A 167 -17.58 0.92 29.39
C PRO A 167 -16.32 1.33 30.18
N ALA A 168 -15.48 0.37 30.58
CA ALA A 168 -14.24 0.69 31.28
C ALA A 168 -13.25 1.46 30.38
N LEU A 169 -13.17 1.16 29.08
CA LEU A 169 -12.36 1.87 28.09
C LEU A 169 -12.96 3.22 27.69
N GLN A 170 -14.28 3.31 27.52
CA GLN A 170 -15.00 4.57 27.24
C GLN A 170 -14.71 5.62 28.32
N TYR A 171 -14.81 5.24 29.60
CA TYR A 171 -14.53 6.13 30.73
C TYR A 171 -13.05 6.50 30.88
N GLN A 172 -12.13 5.76 30.25
CA GLN A 172 -10.71 6.10 30.17
C GLN A 172 -10.39 7.10 29.04
N GLU A 173 -11.38 7.51 28.23
CA GLU A 173 -11.21 8.37 27.05
C GLU A 173 -10.08 7.84 26.12
N VAL A 174 -10.05 6.52 25.89
CA VAL A 174 -8.95 5.87 25.18
C VAL A 174 -8.80 6.36 23.73
N VAL A 175 -7.55 6.50 23.30
CA VAL A 175 -7.20 6.74 21.90
C VAL A 175 -6.90 5.39 21.26
N ILE A 176 -7.88 4.85 20.54
CA ILE A 176 -7.73 3.61 19.75
C ILE A 176 -6.88 3.93 18.51
N TYR A 177 -5.88 3.11 18.21
CA TYR A 177 -5.00 3.27 17.03
C TYR A 177 -5.10 2.11 16.04
N PHE A 178 -5.74 1.02 16.45
CA PHE A 178 -6.12 -0.12 15.63
C PHE A 178 -7.41 -0.70 16.23
N GLY A 179 -8.41 -0.99 15.41
CA GLY A 179 -9.65 -1.61 15.88
C GLY A 179 -10.33 -2.40 14.79
N GLN A 180 -10.54 -3.69 15.03
CA GLN A 180 -11.31 -4.59 14.18
C GLN A 180 -12.25 -5.41 15.08
N VAL A 181 -13.48 -5.59 14.61
CA VAL A 181 -14.43 -6.58 15.13
C VAL A 181 -14.71 -7.54 13.97
N SER A 182 -14.76 -8.85 14.24
CA SER A 182 -15.04 -9.83 13.19
C SER A 182 -16.47 -9.65 12.65
N SER A 183 -16.69 -9.97 11.38
CA SER A 183 -17.99 -9.74 10.73
C SER A 183 -19.14 -10.51 11.37
N GLU A 184 -18.84 -11.64 12.00
CA GLU A 184 -19.81 -12.47 12.73
C GLU A 184 -20.17 -11.85 14.09
N LYS A 185 -19.19 -11.24 14.78
CA LYS A 185 -19.34 -10.61 16.10
C LYS A 185 -19.79 -9.15 16.05
N ALA A 186 -19.83 -8.51 14.88
CA ALA A 186 -20.17 -7.09 14.73
C ALA A 186 -21.51 -6.67 15.39
N THR A 187 -22.51 -7.55 15.40
CA THR A 187 -23.81 -7.32 16.06
C THR A 187 -23.76 -7.55 17.57
N GLU A 188 -22.98 -8.53 18.03
CA GLU A 188 -22.81 -8.86 19.45
C GLU A 188 -21.97 -7.78 20.16
N PHE A 189 -20.90 -7.32 19.52
CA PHE A 189 -20.02 -6.26 20.00
C PHE A 189 -20.32 -4.90 19.33
N ALA A 190 -21.62 -4.56 19.23
CA ALA A 190 -22.07 -3.28 18.69
C ALA A 190 -21.46 -2.08 19.45
N ASP A 191 -21.44 -2.12 20.78
CA ASP A 191 -20.83 -1.05 21.59
C ASP A 191 -19.31 -0.96 21.43
N LEU A 192 -18.60 -2.08 21.16
CA LEU A 192 -17.17 -2.07 20.84
C LEU A 192 -16.93 -1.42 19.47
N THR A 193 -17.77 -1.75 18.49
CA THR A 193 -17.76 -1.14 17.15
C THR A 193 -17.98 0.37 17.26
N SER A 194 -18.96 0.79 18.06
CA SER A 194 -19.24 2.21 18.34
C SER A 194 -18.13 2.92 19.15
N LEU A 195 -17.34 2.18 19.94
CA LEU A 195 -16.15 2.73 20.61
C LEU A 195 -15.00 2.94 19.62
N ILE A 196 -14.77 1.98 18.71
CA ILE A 196 -13.74 2.01 17.66
C ILE A 196 -14.00 3.14 16.66
N ASP A 197 -15.25 3.29 16.19
CA ASP A 197 -15.62 4.41 15.31
C ASP A 197 -15.85 5.73 16.06
N GLY A 198 -15.99 5.70 17.39
CA GLY A 198 -16.24 6.88 18.21
C GLY A 198 -17.61 7.51 18.00
N SER A 199 -18.63 6.71 17.67
CA SER A 199 -20.06 7.07 17.69
C SER A 199 -20.73 6.82 19.05
N LEU A 200 -20.08 6.04 19.93
CA LEU A 200 -20.61 5.67 21.25
C LEU A 200 -21.04 6.90 22.06
N SER A 201 -22.14 6.78 22.78
CA SER A 201 -22.83 7.89 23.43
C SER A 201 -21.95 8.65 24.45
N THR A 202 -22.21 9.95 24.61
CA THR A 202 -21.47 10.79 25.56
C THR A 202 -21.79 10.44 26.99
N ILE A 203 -20.77 10.17 27.81
CA ILE A 203 -20.90 9.87 29.24
C ILE A 203 -21.64 10.99 29.97
N THR A 204 -22.77 10.65 30.59
CA THR A 204 -23.47 11.46 31.59
C THR A 204 -22.93 11.17 33.00
N PRO A 205 -23.13 12.05 33.99
CA PRO A 205 -22.72 11.78 35.37
C PRO A 205 -23.39 10.51 35.96
N PRO A 206 -22.69 9.69 36.77
CA PRO A 206 -21.37 9.91 37.35
C PRO A 206 -20.23 9.84 36.33
N LEU A 207 -19.25 10.74 36.46
CA LEU A 207 -18.13 10.88 35.51
C LEU A 207 -16.98 9.88 35.74
N TRP A 208 -17.29 8.76 36.39
CA TRP A 208 -16.42 7.64 36.74
C TRP A 208 -17.24 6.34 36.77
N ASN A 209 -16.57 5.19 36.59
CA ASN A 209 -17.19 3.88 36.51
C ASN A 209 -16.35 2.85 37.31
N LYS A 210 -16.99 1.82 37.84
CA LYS A 210 -16.35 0.59 38.33
C LYS A 210 -16.94 -0.59 37.54
N GLN A 211 -16.07 -1.40 36.96
CA GLN A 211 -16.42 -2.69 36.36
C GLN A 211 -15.66 -3.81 37.08
N SER A 212 -16.22 -5.01 37.18
CA SER A 212 -15.56 -6.17 37.81
C SER A 212 -15.55 -7.31 36.81
N ILE A 213 -14.36 -7.77 36.43
CA ILE A 213 -14.15 -8.84 35.44
C ILE A 213 -13.47 -10.04 36.08
N THR A 214 -13.51 -11.19 35.39
CA THR A 214 -12.81 -12.40 35.79
C THR A 214 -11.99 -12.95 34.63
N THR A 215 -10.78 -13.43 34.91
CA THR A 215 -10.01 -14.19 33.91
C THR A 215 -10.69 -15.53 33.62
N LEU A 216 -10.30 -16.16 32.51
CA LEU A 216 -10.70 -17.53 32.16
C LEU A 216 -10.62 -18.49 33.37
N ASN A 217 -11.57 -19.42 33.43
CA ASN A 217 -11.79 -20.36 34.54
C ASN A 217 -11.99 -19.70 35.92
N SER A 218 -12.37 -18.41 35.96
CA SER A 218 -12.49 -17.60 37.19
C SER A 218 -11.22 -17.55 38.04
N ALA A 219 -10.05 -17.81 37.45
CA ALA A 219 -8.77 -17.96 38.17
C ALA A 219 -8.28 -16.67 38.87
N LEU A 220 -8.78 -15.51 38.45
CA LEU A 220 -8.53 -14.21 39.07
C LEU A 220 -9.72 -13.28 38.84
N SER A 221 -10.12 -12.55 39.88
CA SER A 221 -11.05 -11.41 39.79
C SER A 221 -10.27 -10.08 39.79
N ALA A 222 -10.67 -9.16 38.92
CA ALA A 222 -10.07 -7.84 38.78
C ALA A 222 -11.15 -6.74 38.74
N ASP A 223 -11.01 -5.73 39.59
CA ASP A 223 -11.82 -4.52 39.58
C ASP A 223 -11.16 -3.44 38.72
N VAL A 224 -11.87 -2.92 37.73
CA VAL A 224 -11.44 -1.79 36.89
C VAL A 224 -12.16 -0.51 37.32
N TYR A 225 -11.44 0.38 37.98
CA TYR A 225 -11.91 1.72 38.35
C TYR A 225 -11.46 2.71 37.27
N SER A 226 -12.40 3.31 36.54
CA SER A 226 -12.12 4.24 35.42
C SER A 226 -12.69 5.63 35.70
N LYS A 227 -11.96 6.69 35.32
CA LYS A 227 -12.41 8.09 35.46
C LYS A 227 -12.14 8.89 34.17
N THR A 228 -13.10 9.74 33.82
CA THR A 228 -12.96 10.72 32.72
C THR A 228 -12.03 11.89 33.11
N ALA A 229 -11.53 12.63 32.12
CA ALA A 229 -10.86 13.92 32.33
C ALA A 229 -11.83 14.98 32.87
N SER A 230 -13.10 14.89 32.49
CA SER A 230 -14.18 15.76 32.96
C SER A 230 -14.51 15.59 34.45
N SER A 231 -14.17 14.44 35.06
CA SER A 231 -14.38 14.19 36.50
C SER A 231 -13.67 15.19 37.44
N ARG A 232 -12.58 15.81 36.98
CA ARG A 232 -11.68 16.67 37.77
C ARG A 232 -11.06 15.99 39.01
N LEU A 233 -11.19 14.67 39.15
CA LEU A 233 -10.57 13.89 40.22
C LEU A 233 -9.15 13.46 39.84
N GLU A 234 -8.23 13.53 40.79
CA GLU A 234 -6.92 12.90 40.71
C GLU A 234 -7.06 11.41 41.11
N MET A 235 -6.21 10.52 40.57
CA MET A 235 -6.42 9.07 40.64
C MET A 235 -6.41 8.49 42.05
N TYR A 236 -5.37 8.71 42.84
CA TYR A 236 -5.15 8.00 44.10
C TYR A 236 -5.95 8.64 45.24
N GLY A 237 -5.67 9.89 45.58
CA GLY A 237 -6.30 10.59 46.71
C GLY A 237 -7.65 11.22 46.35
N GLY A 238 -7.82 11.65 45.09
CA GLY A 238 -9.04 12.25 44.59
C GLY A 238 -10.15 11.27 44.22
N PHE A 239 -9.82 10.04 43.82
CA PHE A 239 -10.76 9.07 43.25
C PHE A 239 -10.74 7.72 43.98
N LEU A 240 -9.69 6.91 43.85
CA LEU A 240 -9.63 5.56 44.44
C LEU A 240 -9.87 5.57 45.95
N ASN A 241 -9.22 6.48 46.67
CA ASN A 241 -9.41 6.68 48.11
C ASN A 241 -10.88 6.97 48.48
N ARG A 242 -11.64 7.69 47.63
CA ARG A 242 -13.05 8.02 47.88
C ARG A 242 -14.01 6.89 47.53
N VAL A 243 -13.68 6.06 46.54
CA VAL A 243 -14.54 4.97 46.05
C VAL A 243 -14.28 3.67 46.82
N MET A 244 -13.02 3.38 47.15
CA MET A 244 -12.61 2.17 47.87
C MET A 244 -12.56 2.37 49.40
N VAL A 245 -12.30 3.60 49.88
CA VAL A 245 -12.18 3.94 51.32
C VAL A 245 -11.07 3.14 52.01
N VAL A 246 -9.83 3.27 51.50
CA VAL A 246 -8.67 2.45 51.87
C VAL A 246 -7.38 3.24 52.09
N ASN A 247 -6.47 2.68 52.87
CA ASN A 247 -5.08 3.14 52.96
C ASN A 247 -4.24 2.49 51.84
N MET A 248 -3.39 3.28 51.17
CA MET A 248 -2.58 2.80 50.04
C MET A 248 -1.16 3.34 50.05
N ARG A 249 -0.21 2.49 49.65
CA ARG A 249 1.12 2.94 49.20
C ARG A 249 1.17 2.97 47.69
N ILE A 250 1.84 3.98 47.13
CA ILE A 250 1.89 4.19 45.69
C ILE A 250 3.33 4.33 45.18
N TRP A 251 3.58 3.74 44.02
CA TRP A 251 4.73 4.03 43.17
C TRP A 251 4.19 4.64 41.88
N ALA A 252 4.41 5.94 41.72
CA ALA A 252 3.96 6.69 40.55
C ALA A 252 4.87 7.90 40.37
N VAL A 253 4.97 8.41 39.14
CA VAL A 253 5.71 9.66 38.87
C VAL A 253 5.08 10.80 39.66
N THR A 254 5.89 11.59 40.36
CA THR A 254 5.47 12.75 41.17
C THR A 254 6.00 14.05 40.56
N ASP A 255 5.22 15.13 40.63
CA ASP A 255 5.70 16.49 40.38
C ASP A 255 5.74 17.35 41.66
N ASN A 256 5.61 16.69 42.81
CA ASN A 256 5.62 17.24 44.17
C ASN A 256 4.52 18.29 44.45
N THR A 257 3.51 18.43 43.55
CA THR A 257 2.30 19.23 43.84
C THR A 257 1.31 18.51 44.77
N LEU A 258 1.51 17.21 44.99
CA LEU A 258 0.86 16.41 46.01
C LEU A 258 1.93 15.71 46.84
N THR A 259 1.74 15.68 48.15
CA THR A 259 2.62 15.05 49.14
C THR A 259 1.92 13.85 49.78
N THR A 260 2.67 12.98 50.45
CA THR A 260 2.10 11.94 51.32
C THR A 260 1.13 12.57 52.32
N THR A 261 -0.11 12.11 52.30
CA THR A 261 -1.18 12.62 53.17
C THR A 261 -1.13 11.93 54.54
N CYS A 262 -1.10 12.70 55.63
CA CYS A 262 -1.18 12.18 57.00
C CYS A 262 -2.20 13.00 57.81
N GLY A 263 -3.27 12.41 58.34
CA GLY A 263 -4.29 13.20 59.05
C GLY A 263 -5.55 12.50 59.59
N GLY A 264 -5.54 11.20 59.90
CA GLY A 264 -6.73 10.51 60.42
C GLY A 264 -6.56 8.99 60.54
N ARG A 265 -7.66 8.22 60.54
CA ARG A 265 -7.66 6.75 60.69
C ARG A 265 -7.75 5.94 59.39
N ILE A 266 -8.42 6.44 58.36
CA ILE A 266 -8.53 5.79 57.04
C ILE A 266 -8.34 6.86 55.95
N GLY A 267 -7.70 6.46 54.86
CA GLY A 267 -7.75 7.18 53.59
C GLY A 267 -6.49 7.96 53.24
N PHE A 268 -5.31 7.32 53.41
CA PHE A 268 -4.02 7.95 53.15
C PHE A 268 -3.32 7.38 51.93
N VAL A 269 -2.75 8.29 51.13
CA VAL A 269 -1.83 7.99 50.05
C VAL A 269 -0.40 8.19 50.56
N LYS A 270 0.36 7.09 50.65
CA LYS A 270 1.76 7.08 51.06
C LYS A 270 2.67 6.92 49.83
N VAL A 271 3.46 7.94 49.52
CA VAL A 271 4.45 7.89 48.43
C VAL A 271 5.68 7.09 48.90
N VAL A 272 6.05 6.09 48.10
CA VAL A 272 7.16 5.16 48.36
C VAL A 272 8.50 5.80 47.96
N GLN A 273 9.52 5.76 48.82
CA GLN A 273 10.79 6.43 48.56
C GLN A 273 11.48 5.94 47.29
N SER A 274 11.98 6.86 46.46
CA SER A 274 12.88 6.52 45.35
C SER A 274 14.34 6.50 45.85
N PRO A 275 15.17 5.53 45.44
CA PRO A 275 14.89 4.36 44.61
C PRO A 275 14.40 3.12 45.40
N VAL A 276 13.70 2.21 44.71
CA VAL A 276 13.26 0.91 45.25
C VAL A 276 14.07 -0.26 44.67
N THR A 277 14.15 -1.38 45.41
CA THR A 277 14.77 -2.63 44.91
C THR A 277 13.70 -3.64 44.50
N ILE A 278 13.47 -3.83 43.20
CA ILE A 278 12.56 -4.85 42.66
C ILE A 278 13.39 -6.00 42.07
N ALA A 279 13.14 -7.23 42.52
CA ALA A 279 13.82 -8.44 42.05
C ALA A 279 15.36 -8.32 42.02
N GLY A 280 15.94 -7.72 43.08
CA GLY A 280 17.38 -7.46 43.21
C GLY A 280 17.92 -6.26 42.42
N THR A 281 17.06 -5.52 41.71
CA THR A 281 17.45 -4.39 40.85
C THR A 281 16.95 -3.07 41.41
N GLN A 282 17.82 -2.07 41.49
CA GLN A 282 17.47 -0.70 41.90
C GLN A 282 16.78 0.07 40.75
N ASN A 283 15.53 0.50 40.99
CA ASN A 283 14.73 1.32 40.08
C ASN A 283 14.47 2.71 40.69
N ASP A 284 14.70 3.75 39.88
CA ASP A 284 14.51 5.16 40.25
C ASP A 284 13.22 5.69 39.61
N ARG A 285 12.34 6.29 40.41
CA ARG A 285 11.05 6.88 39.98
C ARG A 285 11.18 7.88 38.82
N SER A 286 12.31 8.58 38.71
CA SER A 286 12.58 9.52 37.62
C SER A 286 12.79 8.86 36.26
N LYS A 287 13.10 7.56 36.25
CA LYS A 287 13.33 6.73 35.05
C LYS A 287 12.26 5.65 34.88
N ASP A 288 11.36 5.49 35.84
CA ASP A 288 10.32 4.46 35.83
C ASP A 288 8.98 5.03 35.37
N LYS A 289 8.37 4.37 34.37
CA LYS A 289 7.05 4.70 33.82
C LYS A 289 5.95 3.83 34.43
N SER A 290 6.31 2.77 35.18
CA SER A 290 5.34 1.96 35.92
C SER A 290 4.64 2.81 36.99
N GLN A 291 3.34 2.59 37.11
CA GLN A 291 2.46 3.31 38.02
C GLN A 291 1.55 2.25 38.65
N TRP A 292 1.56 2.17 39.98
CA TRP A 292 0.80 1.17 40.71
C TRP A 292 0.60 1.54 42.18
N ALA A 293 -0.38 0.89 42.81
CA ALA A 293 -0.69 1.00 44.23
C ALA A 293 -0.81 -0.40 44.88
N VAL A 294 -0.48 -0.48 46.17
CA VAL A 294 -0.81 -1.61 47.04
C VAL A 294 -1.68 -1.09 48.17
N ILE A 295 -2.78 -1.79 48.42
CA ILE A 295 -3.68 -1.50 49.55
C ILE A 295 -3.05 -2.08 50.82
N GLU A 296 -2.88 -1.28 51.88
CA GLU A 296 -2.13 -1.74 53.06
C GLU A 296 -2.89 -2.78 53.89
N ASP A 297 -4.22 -2.70 53.89
CA ASP A 297 -5.11 -3.52 54.74
C ASP A 297 -5.79 -4.67 53.96
N GLN A 298 -5.40 -4.91 52.69
CA GLN A 298 -6.04 -5.90 51.80
C GLN A 298 -5.03 -6.54 50.82
N PRO A 299 -5.24 -7.80 50.36
CA PRO A 299 -4.41 -8.48 49.35
C PRO A 299 -4.57 -7.92 47.91
N VAL A 300 -4.79 -6.61 47.75
CA VAL A 300 -5.10 -5.96 46.47
C VAL A 300 -3.91 -5.17 45.93
N PHE A 301 -3.51 -5.51 44.70
CA PHE A 301 -2.55 -4.76 43.89
C PHE A 301 -3.27 -4.07 42.74
N CYS A 302 -3.03 -2.78 42.53
CA CYS A 302 -3.63 -2.00 41.45
C CYS A 302 -2.57 -1.52 40.46
N PHE A 303 -2.65 -1.96 39.21
CA PHE A 303 -1.96 -1.35 38.08
C PHE A 303 -2.70 -0.06 37.70
N THR A 304 -2.01 1.08 37.60
CA THR A 304 -2.65 2.40 37.39
C THR A 304 -2.06 3.13 36.18
N THR A 305 -2.87 3.97 35.52
CA THR A 305 -2.41 4.71 34.32
C THR A 305 -2.07 6.18 34.57
N ASN A 306 -2.47 6.78 35.70
CA ASN A 306 -2.23 8.20 36.00
C ASN A 306 -1.12 8.42 37.05
N ALA A 307 -0.37 9.52 36.87
CA ALA A 307 0.69 9.96 37.78
C ALA A 307 0.13 10.63 39.05
N TYR A 308 0.95 10.79 40.09
CA TYR A 308 0.54 11.48 41.33
C TYR A 308 0.87 12.98 41.24
N SER A 309 -0.10 13.75 40.72
CA SER A 309 0.03 15.20 40.49
C SER A 309 -1.35 15.87 40.44
N THR A 310 -1.45 17.10 40.94
CA THR A 310 -2.62 17.97 40.73
C THR A 310 -3.02 18.13 39.25
N LYS A 311 -2.06 18.04 38.32
CA LYS A 311 -2.27 18.15 36.87
C LYS A 311 -3.06 16.96 36.29
N GLN A 312 -3.05 15.81 36.97
CA GLN A 312 -3.76 14.59 36.54
C GLN A 312 -5.26 14.60 36.88
N ARG A 313 -5.76 15.70 37.48
CA ARG A 313 -7.20 15.94 37.66
C ARG A 313 -7.95 16.04 36.33
N THR A 314 -7.33 16.61 35.30
CA THR A 314 -7.94 16.82 33.98
C THR A 314 -7.47 15.78 32.96
N VAL A 315 -7.16 14.58 33.42
CA VAL A 315 -6.61 13.49 32.61
C VAL A 315 -7.34 12.21 33.00
N ALA A 316 -8.05 11.61 32.06
CA ALA A 316 -8.70 10.32 32.17
C ALA A 316 -7.69 9.19 32.39
N GLY A 317 -8.20 8.06 32.87
CA GLY A 317 -7.39 6.87 33.12
C GLY A 317 -8.08 5.89 34.07
N SER A 318 -7.34 4.87 34.49
CA SER A 318 -7.88 3.76 35.28
C SER A 318 -6.90 3.20 36.31
N ALA A 319 -7.47 2.42 37.22
CA ALA A 319 -6.79 1.45 38.05
C ALA A 319 -7.41 0.07 37.83
N THR A 320 -6.60 -0.93 37.46
CA THR A 320 -7.00 -2.33 37.38
C THR A 320 -6.44 -3.05 38.61
N CYS A 321 -7.33 -3.34 39.56
CA CYS A 321 -7.04 -3.85 40.88
C CYS A 321 -7.32 -5.35 40.97
N ILE A 322 -6.27 -6.16 41.12
CA ILE A 322 -6.33 -7.61 41.22
C ILE A 322 -6.24 -8.06 42.68
N ASN A 323 -7.06 -9.05 43.06
CA ASN A 323 -7.03 -9.64 44.41
C ASN A 323 -6.08 -10.84 44.43
N GLN A 324 -4.82 -10.61 44.82
CA GLN A 324 -3.76 -11.63 44.88
C GLN A 324 -2.80 -11.40 46.05
N GLN A 325 -2.91 -12.24 47.08
CA GLN A 325 -2.07 -12.18 48.29
C GLN A 325 -0.58 -12.27 47.97
N ALA A 326 -0.18 -13.13 47.03
CA ALA A 326 1.24 -13.29 46.64
C ALA A 326 1.80 -12.01 46.00
N VAL A 327 1.08 -11.44 45.04
CA VAL A 327 1.47 -10.19 44.36
C VAL A 327 1.52 -9.03 45.35
N SER A 328 0.49 -8.87 46.18
CA SER A 328 0.44 -7.85 47.23
C SER A 328 1.62 -7.99 48.21
N ASN A 329 1.89 -9.19 48.75
CA ASN A 329 2.98 -9.42 49.71
C ASN A 329 4.37 -9.18 49.10
N LEU A 330 4.64 -9.68 47.89
CA LEU A 330 5.91 -9.47 47.19
C LEU A 330 6.18 -7.98 46.98
N ILE A 331 5.18 -7.26 46.49
CA ILE A 331 5.32 -5.84 46.18
C ILE A 331 5.38 -5.04 47.49
N PHE A 332 4.55 -5.33 48.49
CA PHE A 332 4.63 -4.71 49.83
C PHE A 332 6.02 -4.91 50.47
N THR A 333 6.69 -6.03 50.23
CA THR A 333 8.08 -6.27 50.70
C THR A 333 9.08 -5.29 50.07
N VAL A 334 8.90 -4.93 48.79
CA VAL A 334 9.66 -3.83 48.14
C VAL A 334 9.40 -2.48 48.83
N LEU A 335 8.21 -2.28 49.41
CA LEU A 335 7.79 -1.03 50.07
C LEU A 335 8.30 -0.85 51.51
N VAL A 336 9.16 -1.74 52.01
CA VAL A 336 9.73 -1.66 53.37
C VAL A 336 11.07 -0.90 53.39
N SER A 337 11.71 -0.65 52.24
CA SER A 337 12.99 0.07 52.18
C SER A 337 12.87 1.61 52.30
N LYS A 338 12.33 2.05 53.46
CA LYS A 338 12.09 3.45 53.88
C LYS A 338 11.01 4.21 53.09
N SER A 339 10.32 5.11 53.77
CA SER A 339 9.39 6.09 53.20
C SER A 339 10.10 7.45 53.03
N GLU A 340 9.59 8.30 52.13
CA GLU A 340 10.30 9.46 51.59
C GLU A 340 10.47 10.63 52.59
N PHE A 341 11.30 10.41 53.61
CA PHE A 341 11.87 11.43 54.50
C PHE A 341 13.13 12.03 53.87
N THR A 342 13.14 13.35 53.65
CA THR A 342 14.31 14.08 53.12
C THR A 342 14.94 15.02 54.14
N PRO A 343 16.15 14.69 54.60
CA PRO A 343 17.25 15.65 54.75
C PRO A 343 17.95 15.92 53.40
N TRP A 344 18.92 16.84 53.38
CA TRP A 344 19.54 17.46 52.19
C TRP A 344 20.60 16.63 51.40
N LYS A 345 20.55 16.69 50.05
CA LYS A 345 21.64 16.78 49.01
C LYS A 345 22.78 15.69 49.01
N THR A 346 23.65 15.46 47.99
CA THR A 346 24.15 16.21 46.78
C THR A 346 24.70 15.26 45.66
N MET A 347 25.25 15.79 44.54
CA MET A 347 25.78 15.17 43.27
C MET A 347 27.03 14.22 43.40
N ASN A 348 27.71 13.58 42.41
CA ASN A 348 27.90 13.60 40.90
C ASN A 348 28.64 12.25 40.46
N SER A 349 29.14 11.87 39.25
CA SER A 349 28.92 12.07 37.77
C SER A 349 29.94 11.25 36.89
N VAL A 350 29.70 11.03 35.56
CA VAL A 350 30.65 10.55 34.46
C VAL A 350 31.05 9.04 34.47
N GLY A 351 31.36 8.28 33.37
CA GLY A 351 31.20 8.41 31.88
C GLY A 351 32.10 7.48 30.98
N GLU A 352 31.61 7.03 29.78
CA GLU A 352 32.28 6.40 28.57
C GLU A 352 33.17 5.09 28.71
N ARG A 353 33.65 4.30 27.69
CA ARG A 353 33.82 4.37 26.20
C ARG A 353 34.02 2.98 25.43
N GLN A 354 34.04 3.05 24.07
CA GLN A 354 34.16 2.08 22.89
C GLN A 354 35.40 1.10 22.77
N ARG A 355 35.67 0.14 21.81
CA ARG A 355 35.09 -0.47 20.52
C ARG A 355 35.86 -1.76 20.02
N GLY A 356 35.35 -2.54 19.02
CA GLY A 356 36.08 -3.50 18.08
C GLY A 356 35.41 -4.91 17.88
N MET A 357 35.23 -5.62 16.72
CA MET A 357 35.95 -6.00 15.44
C MET A 357 36.93 -7.23 15.55
N SER A 358 37.13 -8.19 14.60
CA SER A 358 36.80 -8.37 13.14
C SER A 358 36.97 -9.83 12.54
N LEU A 359 36.23 -10.21 11.47
CA LEU A 359 36.44 -11.24 10.36
C LEU A 359 36.89 -12.73 10.70
N ILE A 360 37.03 -13.78 9.83
CA ILE A 360 37.16 -14.06 8.35
C ILE A 360 36.36 -15.37 7.89
N LYS A 361 36.59 -15.98 6.70
CA LYS A 361 35.84 -17.05 5.93
C LYS A 361 36.79 -17.76 4.88
N PRO A 362 36.45 -18.66 3.87
CA PRO A 362 35.24 -19.47 3.48
C PRO A 362 35.51 -20.93 2.88
N GLN A 363 34.53 -21.54 2.14
CA GLN A 363 34.62 -22.60 1.06
C GLN A 363 34.91 -24.10 1.42
N HIS A 364 34.61 -25.19 0.64
CA HIS A 364 34.18 -25.51 -0.77
C HIS A 364 33.10 -26.67 -0.81
N LEU A 365 32.14 -26.81 -1.78
CA LEU A 365 32.10 -27.46 -3.14
C LEU A 365 32.13 -29.04 -3.15
N ILE A 366 31.42 -29.88 -3.95
CA ILE A 366 31.36 -30.02 -5.45
C ILE A 366 30.32 -31.12 -5.98
N LEU A 367 29.70 -30.94 -7.19
CA LEU A 367 29.16 -31.91 -8.26
C LEU A 367 28.15 -33.08 -7.91
N PHE A 368 27.38 -33.80 -8.77
CA PHE A 368 27.01 -33.93 -10.24
C PHE A 368 25.78 -34.92 -10.42
N PHE A 369 25.13 -35.35 -11.56
CA PHE A 369 24.92 -35.00 -13.01
C PHE A 369 23.78 -35.90 -13.69
N VAL A 370 23.20 -35.52 -14.85
CA VAL A 370 22.75 -36.34 -16.07
C VAL A 370 21.75 -37.57 -15.97
N SER A 371 20.83 -37.96 -16.89
CA SER A 371 20.09 -37.38 -18.08
C SER A 371 19.08 -38.38 -18.74
N LEU A 372 18.04 -37.87 -19.47
CA LEU A 372 17.33 -38.46 -20.67
C LEU A 372 16.51 -39.80 -20.53
N PHE A 373 15.54 -40.23 -21.38
CA PHE A 373 14.87 -39.74 -22.63
C PHE A 373 13.51 -40.49 -22.92
N ILE A 374 12.68 -40.00 -23.88
CA ILE A 374 11.72 -40.78 -24.77
C ILE A 374 10.40 -41.36 -24.14
N LEU A 375 9.22 -41.52 -24.81
CA LEU A 375 8.55 -40.86 -25.97
C LEU A 375 7.05 -41.34 -26.17
N VAL A 376 6.10 -40.44 -26.54
CA VAL A 376 4.87 -40.57 -27.42
C VAL A 376 3.92 -41.80 -27.38
N LYS A 377 2.58 -41.58 -27.24
CA LYS A 377 1.57 -41.53 -28.36
C LYS A 377 0.14 -41.07 -27.96
N GLU A 378 -0.68 -40.71 -28.96
CA GLU A 378 -1.98 -40.02 -28.89
C GLU A 378 -3.22 -40.93 -29.05
N THR A 379 -4.43 -40.39 -28.85
CA THR A 379 -5.51 -40.41 -29.88
C THR A 379 -6.60 -39.37 -29.57
N ALA A 380 -7.46 -39.04 -30.55
CA ALA A 380 -8.25 -37.79 -30.58
C ALA A 380 -9.78 -37.97 -30.70
N GLY A 381 -10.53 -36.88 -30.52
CA GLY A 381 -11.98 -36.76 -30.79
C GLY A 381 -12.33 -35.48 -31.56
N LYS A 382 -13.29 -35.57 -32.50
CA LYS A 382 -13.77 -34.46 -33.37
C LYS A 382 -14.78 -33.59 -32.58
N ALA A 383 -14.78 -32.25 -32.59
CA ALA A 383 -14.68 -31.23 -33.65
C ALA A 383 -16.00 -30.94 -34.39
N THR A 384 -16.46 -29.67 -34.37
CA THR A 384 -17.40 -29.04 -35.32
C THR A 384 -17.41 -27.51 -35.19
N ASN A 385 -17.82 -26.83 -36.26
CA ASN A 385 -18.29 -25.43 -36.36
C ASN A 385 -17.27 -24.30 -36.10
N ALA A 386 -16.66 -23.82 -37.19
CA ALA A 386 -16.23 -22.43 -37.30
C ALA A 386 -17.37 -21.58 -37.89
N THR A 387 -17.66 -20.41 -37.30
CA THR A 387 -18.76 -19.53 -37.72
C THR A 387 -18.23 -18.16 -38.16
N ALA A 388 -18.50 -17.80 -39.42
CA ALA A 388 -18.55 -16.44 -40.01
C ALA A 388 -17.36 -15.46 -39.91
N GLU A 389 -16.50 -15.50 -38.89
CA GLU A 389 -15.70 -14.33 -38.48
C GLU A 389 -14.34 -14.16 -39.19
N CYS A 390 -13.83 -15.17 -39.91
CA CYS A 390 -12.47 -15.14 -40.49
C CYS A 390 -12.34 -14.44 -41.86
N LYS A 391 -13.40 -13.81 -42.40
CA LYS A 391 -13.47 -13.37 -43.81
C LYS A 391 -12.29 -12.46 -44.24
N ALA A 392 -11.98 -11.44 -43.44
CA ALA A 392 -10.99 -10.42 -43.80
C ALA A 392 -9.55 -10.94 -44.00
N LEU A 393 -9.11 -11.96 -43.25
CA LEU A 393 -7.76 -12.51 -43.40
C LEU A 393 -7.64 -13.45 -44.61
N VAL A 394 -8.74 -14.12 -44.98
CA VAL A 394 -8.82 -14.91 -46.22
C VAL A 394 -8.77 -13.96 -47.43
N GLU A 395 -9.58 -12.89 -47.42
CA GLU A 395 -9.59 -11.85 -48.46
C GLU A 395 -8.22 -11.17 -48.60
N THR A 396 -7.52 -10.88 -47.49
CA THR A 396 -6.18 -10.27 -47.51
C THR A 396 -5.11 -11.18 -48.14
N LEU A 397 -5.31 -12.50 -48.12
CA LEU A 397 -4.32 -13.50 -48.57
C LEU A 397 -4.79 -14.29 -49.79
N GLU A 398 -5.86 -13.85 -50.47
CA GLU A 398 -6.48 -14.51 -51.63
C GLU A 398 -5.45 -14.81 -52.73
N GLY A 399 -4.68 -13.80 -53.15
CA GLY A 399 -3.59 -13.94 -54.13
C GLY A 399 -2.36 -14.74 -53.67
N TRP A 400 -2.33 -15.23 -52.42
CA TRP A 400 -1.30 -16.14 -51.89
C TRP A 400 -1.81 -17.57 -51.74
N ILE A 401 -3.08 -17.77 -51.37
CA ILE A 401 -3.67 -19.11 -51.25
C ILE A 401 -4.04 -19.71 -52.61
N GLU A 402 -4.28 -18.88 -53.62
CA GLU A 402 -4.35 -19.30 -55.02
C GLU A 402 -2.96 -19.26 -55.70
N PRO A 403 -2.75 -19.98 -56.81
CA PRO A 403 -1.52 -19.86 -57.60
C PRO A 403 -1.33 -18.41 -58.07
N MET A 404 -0.20 -17.79 -57.73
CA MET A 404 0.03 -16.38 -58.05
C MET A 404 -0.02 -16.11 -59.55
N SER A 405 -0.79 -15.09 -59.93
CA SER A 405 -0.80 -14.57 -61.30
C SER A 405 0.50 -13.83 -61.63
N GLU A 406 0.86 -13.77 -62.92
CA GLU A 406 2.00 -13.03 -63.46
C GLU A 406 2.03 -11.52 -63.09
N LYS A 407 0.91 -10.98 -62.59
CA LYS A 407 0.76 -9.59 -62.13
C LYS A 407 1.20 -9.34 -60.68
N LEU A 408 1.53 -10.40 -59.93
CA LEU A 408 2.02 -10.30 -58.55
C LEU A 408 3.46 -10.80 -58.45
N SER A 409 4.20 -10.26 -57.50
CA SER A 409 5.47 -10.81 -57.02
C SER A 409 5.42 -10.91 -55.50
N GLY A 410 6.13 -11.86 -54.91
CA GLY A 410 6.10 -12.06 -53.47
C GLY A 410 6.97 -13.20 -52.96
N PHE A 411 7.16 -13.23 -51.64
CA PHE A 411 7.91 -14.29 -50.97
C PHE A 411 7.39 -14.56 -49.56
N GLY A 412 7.64 -15.79 -49.10
CA GLY A 412 7.19 -16.31 -47.82
C GLY A 412 8.39 -16.79 -47.03
N TYR A 413 8.50 -16.33 -45.78
CA TYR A 413 9.57 -16.71 -44.88
C TYR A 413 9.01 -17.20 -43.55
N ASN A 414 9.55 -18.29 -43.02
CA ASN A 414 9.09 -18.89 -41.78
C ASN A 414 10.22 -19.77 -41.21
N ASN A 415 10.52 -19.66 -39.92
CA ASN A 415 11.56 -20.47 -39.26
C ASN A 415 11.15 -21.94 -39.01
N ASN A 416 9.86 -22.28 -39.21
CA ASN A 416 9.28 -23.62 -39.21
C ASN A 416 8.14 -23.64 -40.26
N PRO A 417 8.47 -23.67 -41.57
CA PRO A 417 7.54 -23.44 -42.67
C PRO A 417 6.53 -24.60 -42.86
N PRO A 418 5.42 -24.36 -43.57
CA PRO A 418 4.49 -25.42 -43.96
C PRO A 418 5.18 -26.52 -44.77
N SER A 419 4.65 -27.74 -44.67
CA SER A 419 4.98 -28.94 -45.46
C SER A 419 6.46 -29.42 -45.49
N MET A 420 7.40 -28.72 -44.83
CA MET A 420 8.82 -29.12 -44.71
C MET A 420 9.18 -29.62 -43.31
N THR A 421 8.78 -30.86 -43.00
CA THR A 421 9.06 -31.49 -41.69
C THR A 421 10.55 -31.61 -41.38
N GLY A 422 10.99 -31.08 -40.23
CA GLY A 422 12.37 -31.18 -39.75
C GLY A 422 13.29 -30.01 -40.16
N MET A 423 12.85 -29.15 -41.07
CA MET A 423 13.54 -27.91 -41.44
C MET A 423 13.23 -26.82 -40.42
N SER A 424 14.21 -26.42 -39.61
CA SER A 424 14.08 -25.26 -38.72
C SER A 424 15.36 -24.43 -38.64
N THR A 425 15.21 -23.10 -38.67
CA THR A 425 16.34 -22.18 -38.50
C THR A 425 16.47 -21.69 -37.06
N ARG A 426 17.55 -20.95 -36.78
CA ARG A 426 17.77 -20.28 -35.48
C ARG A 426 17.09 -18.91 -35.39
N SER A 427 16.26 -18.58 -36.38
CA SER A 427 15.37 -17.42 -36.38
C SER A 427 14.04 -17.74 -35.68
N THR A 428 13.26 -16.71 -35.36
CA THR A 428 11.82 -16.84 -35.07
C THR A 428 10.95 -16.01 -36.01
N SER A 429 11.55 -15.33 -36.98
CA SER A 429 10.82 -14.46 -37.91
C SER A 429 10.00 -15.27 -38.89
N LYS A 430 8.73 -14.87 -39.06
CA LYS A 430 7.81 -15.40 -40.06
C LYS A 430 6.99 -14.28 -40.70
N GLY A 431 6.65 -14.44 -41.96
CA GLY A 431 5.84 -13.49 -42.71
C GLY A 431 5.61 -13.87 -44.16
N ILE A 432 4.80 -13.05 -44.82
CA ILE A 432 4.54 -13.03 -46.25
C ILE A 432 4.65 -11.57 -46.70
N LEU A 433 5.29 -11.32 -47.84
CA LEU A 433 5.31 -10.04 -48.53
C LEU A 433 4.85 -10.28 -49.96
N MET A 434 3.87 -9.49 -50.43
CA MET A 434 3.48 -9.44 -51.84
C MET A 434 3.38 -7.99 -52.33
N PHE A 435 3.64 -7.79 -53.62
CA PHE A 435 3.54 -6.52 -54.32
C PHE A 435 3.06 -6.75 -55.76
N THR A 436 2.68 -5.68 -56.45
CA THR A 436 2.14 -5.74 -57.82
C THR A 436 3.24 -5.48 -58.85
N ASN A 437 3.16 -6.13 -60.01
CA ASN A 437 4.10 -5.93 -61.12
C ASN A 437 3.63 -4.79 -62.02
N SER A 438 3.25 -3.64 -61.43
CA SER A 438 2.54 -2.55 -62.11
C SER A 438 3.30 -1.23 -62.02
N GLU A 439 3.82 -0.75 -63.16
CA GLU A 439 4.49 0.55 -63.31
C GLU A 439 3.62 1.77 -62.93
N THR A 440 2.34 1.57 -62.60
CA THR A 440 1.35 2.63 -62.34
C THR A 440 0.65 2.53 -60.98
N VAL A 441 0.93 1.50 -60.18
CA VAL A 441 0.25 1.23 -58.91
C VAL A 441 1.27 0.76 -57.88
N ASP A 442 1.61 1.63 -56.92
CA ASP A 442 2.44 1.29 -55.76
C ASP A 442 1.58 0.63 -54.67
N GLU A 443 1.43 -0.70 -54.73
CA GLU A 443 0.68 -1.46 -53.72
C GLU A 443 1.40 -2.76 -53.31
N ALA A 444 2.19 -2.65 -52.25
CA ALA A 444 2.76 -3.77 -51.51
C ALA A 444 2.09 -3.96 -50.13
N PHE A 445 2.07 -5.19 -49.62
CA PHE A 445 1.76 -5.47 -48.23
C PHE A 445 2.79 -6.38 -47.57
N PHE A 446 2.93 -6.21 -46.27
CA PHE A 446 3.81 -6.99 -45.40
C PHE A 446 3.00 -7.55 -44.24
N PHE A 447 2.90 -8.88 -44.16
CA PHE A 447 2.18 -9.61 -43.12
C PHE A 447 3.15 -10.41 -42.26
N VAL A 448 3.31 -10.02 -40.99
CA VAL A 448 4.21 -10.65 -40.02
C VAL A 448 3.40 -11.48 -39.02
N TYR A 449 3.81 -12.70 -38.68
CA TYR A 449 3.00 -13.59 -37.83
C TYR A 449 3.82 -14.52 -36.92
N THR A 450 3.11 -15.15 -35.97
CA THR A 450 3.66 -16.06 -34.93
C THR A 450 3.32 -17.54 -35.15
N MET A 451 2.60 -17.85 -36.23
CA MET A 451 2.05 -19.18 -36.54
C MET A 451 3.08 -20.12 -37.23
N ASP A 452 3.45 -21.21 -36.57
CA ASP A 452 4.27 -22.29 -37.16
C ASP A 452 3.45 -23.07 -38.22
N GLY A 453 4.09 -23.54 -39.31
CA GLY A 453 3.40 -24.34 -40.33
C GLY A 453 2.32 -23.59 -41.14
N PHE A 454 2.35 -22.26 -41.14
CA PHE A 454 1.43 -21.36 -41.84
C PHE A 454 2.27 -20.43 -42.75
N LEU A 455 1.88 -20.08 -43.99
CA LEU A 455 0.77 -20.52 -44.82
C LEU A 455 1.32 -20.88 -46.21
N GLU A 456 0.99 -22.05 -46.71
CA GLU A 456 1.52 -22.56 -47.99
C GLU A 456 0.88 -21.84 -49.19
N ASN A 457 1.67 -21.59 -50.25
CA ASN A 457 1.19 -20.91 -51.44
C ASN A 457 0.40 -21.86 -52.35
N GLY A 458 -0.68 -21.38 -52.97
CA GLY A 458 -1.39 -22.11 -54.03
C GLY A 458 -2.20 -23.34 -53.62
N VAL A 459 -2.31 -23.66 -52.32
CA VAL A 459 -3.04 -24.84 -51.80
C VAL A 459 -4.43 -24.52 -51.21
N GLY A 460 -4.89 -23.28 -51.31
CA GLY A 460 -6.12 -22.79 -50.69
C GLY A 460 -5.97 -22.48 -49.19
N TRP A 461 -7.03 -21.94 -48.59
CA TRP A 461 -7.02 -21.59 -47.16
C TRP A 461 -7.08 -22.83 -46.27
N VAL A 462 -5.96 -23.17 -45.64
CA VAL A 462 -5.84 -24.26 -44.66
C VAL A 462 -5.34 -23.71 -43.32
N TRP A 463 -6.10 -23.94 -42.25
CA TRP A 463 -5.66 -23.61 -40.88
C TRP A 463 -5.09 -24.85 -40.18
N PRO A 464 -3.79 -24.90 -39.82
CA PRO A 464 -3.20 -26.03 -39.11
C PRO A 464 -3.85 -26.26 -37.73
N GLN A 465 -4.42 -27.44 -37.52
CA GLN A 465 -5.16 -27.79 -36.27
C GLN A 465 -4.32 -27.66 -34.99
N ALA A 466 -2.98 -27.79 -35.08
CA ALA A 466 -2.05 -27.61 -33.97
C ALA A 466 -2.00 -26.16 -33.43
N LEU A 467 -2.44 -25.17 -34.22
CA LEU A 467 -2.53 -23.76 -33.82
C LEU A 467 -3.85 -23.45 -33.11
N THR A 468 -4.90 -24.25 -33.29
CA THR A 468 -6.24 -24.02 -32.69
C THR A 468 -6.24 -24.13 -31.16
N SER A 469 -5.26 -24.82 -30.57
CA SER A 469 -5.09 -24.92 -29.10
C SER A 469 -4.22 -23.80 -28.51
N GLN A 470 -3.79 -22.83 -29.33
CA GLN A 470 -2.78 -21.85 -28.97
C GLN A 470 -3.16 -20.42 -29.37
N GLY A 471 -2.79 -19.44 -28.55
CA GLY A 471 -2.92 -18.01 -28.88
C GLY A 471 -1.90 -17.62 -29.95
N HIS A 472 -2.35 -16.87 -30.96
CA HIS A 472 -1.51 -16.40 -32.06
C HIS A 472 -1.82 -14.95 -32.43
N MET A 473 -0.79 -14.26 -32.93
CA MET A 473 -0.87 -12.89 -33.44
C MET A 473 -0.27 -12.80 -34.84
N GLY A 474 -0.89 -11.97 -35.67
CA GLY A 474 -0.37 -11.50 -36.95
C GLY A 474 -0.66 -10.01 -37.13
N VAL A 475 0.18 -9.34 -37.92
CA VAL A 475 0.13 -7.89 -38.18
C VAL A 475 0.25 -7.70 -39.68
N CYS A 476 -0.78 -7.16 -40.33
CA CYS A 476 -0.76 -6.80 -41.75
C CYS A 476 -0.59 -5.30 -41.91
N MET A 477 0.29 -4.88 -42.82
CA MET A 477 0.63 -3.50 -43.11
C MET A 477 0.67 -3.29 -44.63
N GLN A 478 -0.10 -2.34 -45.16
CA GLN A 478 0.12 -1.87 -46.53
C GLN A 478 1.27 -0.86 -46.53
N ILE A 479 2.25 -1.07 -47.40
CA ILE A 479 3.52 -0.32 -47.50
C ILE A 479 3.73 0.16 -48.95
N SER A 480 4.75 1.00 -49.16
CA SER A 480 5.24 1.32 -50.51
C SER A 480 6.26 0.27 -50.96
N GLU A 481 6.38 0.05 -52.26
CA GLU A 481 7.39 -0.79 -52.89
C GLU A 481 8.83 -0.25 -52.69
N SER A 482 8.99 1.04 -52.34
CA SER A 482 10.29 1.59 -51.90
C SER A 482 10.80 0.94 -50.61
N ASP A 483 9.88 0.60 -49.70
CA ASP A 483 10.18 0.14 -48.34
C ASP A 483 10.57 -1.35 -48.32
N ILE A 484 10.43 -2.05 -49.45
CA ILE A 484 10.84 -3.46 -49.64
C ILE A 484 12.36 -3.62 -49.45
N SER A 485 13.17 -2.66 -49.90
CA SER A 485 14.63 -2.60 -49.69
C SER A 485 15.00 -2.72 -48.20
N SER A 486 14.46 -1.80 -47.39
CA SER A 486 14.56 -1.79 -45.93
C SER A 486 14.11 -3.12 -45.31
N ILE A 487 13.01 -3.71 -45.77
CA ILE A 487 12.53 -5.01 -45.26
C ILE A 487 13.51 -6.14 -45.60
N ALA A 488 14.03 -6.18 -46.83
CA ALA A 488 15.01 -7.19 -47.26
C ALA A 488 16.31 -7.10 -46.46
N THR A 489 16.88 -5.90 -46.34
CA THR A 489 18.06 -5.64 -45.50
C THR A 489 17.81 -6.06 -44.04
N SER A 490 16.63 -5.78 -43.48
CA SER A 490 16.27 -6.24 -42.12
C SER A 490 16.21 -7.76 -42.00
N LEU A 491 15.63 -8.46 -42.99
CA LEU A 491 15.49 -9.91 -42.98
C LEU A 491 16.84 -10.64 -43.05
N THR A 492 17.83 -10.06 -43.73
CA THR A 492 19.22 -10.56 -43.75
C THR A 492 19.84 -10.63 -42.34
N TYR A 493 19.54 -9.69 -41.44
CA TYR A 493 19.94 -9.80 -40.04
C TYR A 493 19.12 -10.84 -39.26
N GLN A 494 17.85 -11.05 -39.62
CA GLN A 494 16.95 -12.00 -38.95
C GLN A 494 17.21 -13.47 -39.29
N GLN A 495 17.79 -13.74 -40.47
CA GLN A 495 18.13 -15.07 -41.00
C GLN A 495 16.96 -16.11 -40.98
N PRO A 496 15.74 -15.76 -41.44
CA PRO A 496 14.67 -16.73 -41.59
C PRO A 496 14.95 -17.71 -42.74
N LEU A 497 14.21 -18.81 -42.80
CA LEU A 497 14.14 -19.62 -44.03
C LEU A 497 13.07 -19.03 -44.94
N ILE A 498 13.46 -18.60 -46.12
CA ILE A 498 12.55 -18.27 -47.22
C ILE A 498 12.12 -19.61 -47.82
N TYR A 499 10.85 -19.96 -47.67
CA TYR A 499 10.34 -21.27 -48.07
C TYR A 499 9.81 -21.30 -49.51
N PHE A 500 9.46 -20.13 -50.04
CA PHE A 500 8.91 -19.96 -51.37
C PHE A 500 9.02 -18.49 -51.80
N TYR A 501 9.29 -18.24 -53.08
CA TYR A 501 9.26 -16.92 -53.70
C TYR A 501 8.90 -17.01 -55.19
N PHE A 502 8.37 -15.93 -55.72
CA PHE A 502 8.14 -15.70 -57.15
C PHE A 502 8.28 -14.20 -57.42
N ILE A 503 9.24 -13.83 -58.27
CA ILE A 503 9.49 -12.43 -58.66
C ILE A 503 9.50 -12.38 -60.19
N ASN A 504 8.60 -11.63 -60.79
CA ASN A 504 8.53 -11.47 -62.25
C ASN A 504 9.82 -10.81 -62.78
N GLU A 505 10.36 -11.32 -63.88
CA GLU A 505 11.60 -10.85 -64.51
C GLU A 505 11.61 -9.32 -64.72
N THR A 506 10.46 -8.70 -65.01
CA THR A 506 10.34 -7.25 -65.23
C THR A 506 10.63 -6.37 -64.02
N VAL A 507 10.57 -6.91 -62.79
CA VAL A 507 10.80 -6.17 -61.54
C VAL A 507 12.07 -6.58 -60.79
N GLN A 508 12.79 -7.63 -61.24
CA GLN A 508 14.00 -8.11 -60.57
C GLN A 508 15.12 -7.06 -60.54
N ASP A 509 15.35 -6.36 -61.67
CA ASP A 509 16.35 -5.28 -61.77
C ASP A 509 16.05 -4.08 -60.84
N GLN A 510 14.77 -3.85 -60.52
CA GLN A 510 14.34 -2.77 -59.65
C GLN A 510 14.49 -3.11 -58.15
N GLN A 511 14.39 -4.41 -57.81
CA GLN A 511 14.38 -4.92 -56.43
C GLN A 511 15.70 -5.64 -56.07
N GLN A 512 16.83 -5.03 -56.41
CA GLN A 512 18.16 -5.66 -56.31
C GLN A 512 18.53 -6.13 -54.89
N GLU A 513 18.17 -5.39 -53.83
CA GLU A 513 18.42 -5.82 -52.43
C GLU A 513 17.58 -7.06 -52.05
N LEU A 514 16.34 -7.14 -52.54
CA LEU A 514 15.48 -8.32 -52.34
C LEU A 514 16.05 -9.54 -53.08
N MET A 515 16.49 -9.38 -54.33
CA MET A 515 17.09 -10.48 -55.10
C MET A 515 18.34 -11.05 -54.40
N GLN A 516 19.23 -10.19 -53.88
CA GLN A 516 20.40 -10.65 -53.12
C GLN A 516 20.03 -11.41 -51.82
N LEU A 517 18.89 -11.10 -51.19
CA LEU A 517 18.36 -11.87 -50.05
C LEU A 517 17.80 -13.23 -50.50
N LEU A 518 16.99 -13.24 -51.57
CA LEU A 518 16.35 -14.46 -52.12
C LEU A 518 17.38 -15.48 -52.63
N GLU A 519 18.44 -15.00 -53.28
CA GLU A 519 19.57 -15.82 -53.76
C GLU A 519 20.53 -16.26 -52.65
N GLY A 520 20.43 -15.68 -51.44
CA GLY A 520 21.38 -15.90 -50.35
C GLY A 520 22.76 -15.26 -50.57
N ASN A 521 22.86 -14.30 -51.50
CA ASN A 521 24.12 -13.67 -51.90
C ASN A 521 24.60 -12.54 -50.95
N GLN A 522 23.74 -12.00 -50.08
CA GLN A 522 24.17 -10.96 -49.12
C GLN A 522 25.16 -11.47 -48.07
N ARG A 523 26.33 -10.81 -47.99
CA ARG A 523 27.30 -10.97 -46.89
C ARG A 523 27.33 -9.72 -46.02
N ILE A 524 27.04 -9.88 -44.73
CA ILE A 524 27.02 -8.78 -43.77
C ILE A 524 28.45 -8.38 -43.41
N LEU A 525 28.88 -7.21 -43.88
CA LEU A 525 30.27 -6.73 -43.86
C LEU A 525 30.43 -5.47 -42.97
N THR A 526 30.20 -5.58 -41.66
CA THR A 526 30.56 -4.53 -40.67
C THR A 526 30.49 -5.07 -39.22
N PRO A 527 31.04 -4.40 -38.19
CA PRO A 527 31.20 -4.96 -36.84
C PRO A 527 29.94 -4.90 -35.94
N MET A 528 28.75 -4.58 -36.47
CA MET A 528 27.51 -4.51 -35.69
C MET A 528 26.60 -5.71 -35.96
N TYR A 529 26.13 -6.34 -34.88
CA TYR A 529 25.32 -7.58 -34.93
C TYR A 529 23.80 -7.32 -34.83
N TRP A 530 23.35 -6.12 -35.19
CA TRP A 530 21.96 -5.66 -35.10
C TRP A 530 21.74 -4.54 -36.10
N ASP A 531 20.48 -4.31 -36.44
CA ASP A 531 20.02 -3.35 -37.45
C ASP A 531 18.73 -2.64 -37.00
N LEU A 532 18.42 -1.50 -37.62
CA LEU A 532 17.20 -0.73 -37.42
C LEU A 532 16.77 -0.09 -38.74
N GLN A 533 15.59 -0.49 -39.22
CA GLN A 533 14.95 0.07 -40.41
C GLN A 533 13.67 0.83 -40.03
N SER A 534 13.35 1.88 -40.77
CA SER A 534 12.17 2.72 -40.55
C SER A 534 11.37 2.80 -41.85
N ILE A 535 10.13 2.32 -41.83
CA ILE A 535 9.21 2.26 -42.99
C ILE A 535 7.86 2.92 -42.64
N THR A 536 7.00 3.19 -43.61
CA THR A 536 5.71 3.87 -43.37
C THR A 536 4.52 3.20 -44.05
N THR A 537 3.36 3.17 -43.37
CA THR A 537 2.15 2.62 -44.00
C THR A 537 1.63 3.53 -45.10
N HIS A 538 1.43 3.00 -46.31
CA HIS A 538 1.17 3.80 -47.52
C HIS A 538 -0.07 4.72 -47.36
N LYS A 539 -1.22 4.17 -46.91
CA LYS A 539 -2.48 4.92 -46.82
C LYS A 539 -2.71 5.70 -45.51
N THR A 540 -1.88 5.50 -44.47
CA THR A 540 -2.11 6.08 -43.13
C THR A 540 -0.88 6.73 -42.49
N SER A 541 0.28 6.69 -43.15
CA SER A 541 1.54 7.32 -42.73
C SER A 541 1.98 6.98 -41.30
N VAL A 542 1.62 5.79 -40.80
CA VAL A 542 2.05 5.30 -39.49
C VAL A 542 3.51 4.86 -39.61
N PRO A 543 4.44 5.42 -38.83
CA PRO A 543 5.83 5.01 -38.87
C PRO A 543 6.01 3.68 -38.11
N ILE A 544 6.72 2.77 -38.76
CA ILE A 544 7.07 1.43 -38.28
C ILE A 544 8.59 1.38 -38.14
N ASN A 545 9.08 0.89 -37.00
CA ASN A 545 10.52 0.69 -36.78
C ASN A 545 10.80 -0.80 -36.58
N ILE A 546 11.57 -1.39 -37.50
CA ILE A 546 11.95 -2.81 -37.50
C ILE A 546 13.37 -2.93 -36.94
N TYR A 547 13.48 -3.38 -35.69
CA TYR A 547 14.77 -3.65 -35.03
C TYR A 547 15.16 -5.12 -35.22
N ALA A 548 16.22 -5.42 -35.96
CA ALA A 548 16.67 -6.78 -36.23
C ALA A 548 17.99 -7.14 -35.51
N LYS A 549 18.21 -8.45 -35.31
CA LYS A 549 19.38 -8.99 -34.59
C LYS A 549 19.92 -10.26 -35.26
N LEU A 550 21.24 -10.32 -35.43
CA LEU A 550 21.97 -11.49 -35.90
C LEU A 550 22.15 -12.59 -34.84
N PHE A 551 22.25 -13.83 -35.33
CA PHE A 551 22.70 -14.96 -34.53
C PHE A 551 24.19 -14.79 -34.14
N GLY A 552 24.50 -14.80 -32.84
CA GLY A 552 25.87 -14.70 -32.32
C GLY A 552 26.28 -13.34 -31.71
N SER A 553 25.38 -12.35 -31.67
CA SER A 553 25.63 -10.98 -31.19
C SER A 553 26.30 -10.88 -29.79
N ARG A 554 27.61 -10.59 -29.72
CA ARG A 554 28.37 -10.45 -28.46
C ARG A 554 28.15 -9.10 -27.75
N LEU A 555 26.96 -8.87 -27.20
CA LEU A 555 26.58 -7.63 -26.49
C LEU A 555 27.15 -7.55 -25.05
N GLY A 556 28.47 -7.70 -24.91
CA GLY A 556 29.24 -7.56 -23.67
C GLY A 556 30.37 -8.58 -23.52
N PRO A 557 31.20 -8.47 -22.45
CA PRO A 557 32.28 -9.41 -22.14
C PRO A 557 31.82 -10.87 -21.98
N CYS A 558 32.78 -11.79 -22.05
CA CYS A 558 32.55 -13.24 -22.03
C CYS A 558 31.82 -13.76 -20.79
N TYR A 559 31.19 -14.94 -20.93
CA TYR A 559 30.47 -15.69 -19.88
C TYR A 559 29.12 -15.13 -19.41
N SER A 560 28.20 -14.85 -20.36
CA SER A 560 26.76 -15.05 -20.12
C SER A 560 25.96 -15.09 -21.43
N TYR A 561 25.33 -16.23 -21.73
CA TYR A 561 24.25 -16.33 -22.71
C TYR A 561 22.92 -16.17 -21.95
N SER A 562 22.20 -15.06 -22.18
CA SER A 562 20.96 -14.75 -21.46
C SER A 562 19.97 -13.98 -22.35
N THR A 563 18.71 -14.38 -22.27
CA THR A 563 17.49 -13.86 -22.90
C THR A 563 17.09 -12.43 -22.48
N SER A 564 17.88 -11.77 -21.63
CA SER A 564 17.64 -10.40 -21.14
C SER A 564 18.12 -9.25 -22.04
N LYS A 565 19.11 -9.48 -22.92
CA LYS A 565 19.95 -8.39 -23.48
C LYS A 565 19.32 -7.51 -24.57
N MET A 566 18.42 -7.98 -25.41
CA MET A 566 17.76 -7.16 -26.45
C MET A 566 16.61 -6.35 -25.87
N TYR A 567 15.92 -6.85 -24.83
CA TYR A 567 15.01 -6.02 -24.04
C TYR A 567 15.79 -4.90 -23.33
N SER A 568 16.72 -5.26 -22.45
CA SER A 568 17.44 -4.26 -21.62
C SER A 568 18.42 -3.37 -22.40
N LYS A 569 19.26 -3.94 -23.29
CA LYS A 569 20.38 -3.24 -23.94
C LYS A 569 20.15 -2.80 -25.39
N LEU A 570 19.16 -3.35 -26.10
CA LEU A 570 18.80 -2.86 -27.43
C LEU A 570 17.57 -1.95 -27.32
N LEU A 571 16.41 -2.52 -27.05
CA LEU A 571 15.12 -1.84 -27.24
C LEU A 571 14.81 -0.85 -26.12
N ALA A 572 14.92 -1.24 -24.84
CA ALA A 572 14.74 -0.30 -23.72
C ALA A 572 15.81 0.82 -23.71
N THR A 573 17.02 0.53 -24.24
CA THR A 573 18.11 1.51 -24.38
C THR A 573 17.90 2.46 -25.58
N ARG A 574 17.44 1.95 -26.74
CA ARG A 574 17.23 2.75 -27.97
C ARG A 574 15.92 3.54 -27.94
N LEU A 575 14.84 2.97 -27.41
CA LEU A 575 13.55 3.63 -27.22
C LEU A 575 13.55 4.62 -26.05
N GLN A 576 14.62 4.67 -25.24
CA GLN A 576 14.76 5.46 -24.01
C GLN A 576 13.51 5.39 -23.10
N ALA A 577 12.92 4.20 -23.00
CA ALA A 577 11.61 4.03 -22.39
C ALA A 577 11.55 2.79 -21.49
N ASN A 578 10.65 2.83 -20.51
CA ASN A 578 10.35 1.70 -19.64
C ASN A 578 9.33 0.76 -20.31
N ILE A 579 9.50 -0.54 -20.09
CA ILE A 579 9.06 -1.61 -21.00
C ILE A 579 8.18 -2.65 -20.28
N ARG A 580 7.06 -3.04 -20.90
CA ARG A 580 6.15 -4.13 -20.47
C ARG A 580 6.17 -5.27 -21.51
N ILE A 581 6.14 -6.53 -21.07
CA ILE A 581 6.42 -7.71 -21.93
C ILE A 581 5.42 -8.85 -21.73
N TRP A 582 4.96 -9.46 -22.83
CA TRP A 582 4.15 -10.68 -22.83
C TRP A 582 4.71 -11.70 -23.82
N ALA A 583 5.29 -12.78 -23.29
CA ALA A 583 5.48 -14.04 -23.99
C ALA A 583 5.73 -15.18 -22.99
N LYS A 584 5.95 -16.38 -23.54
CA LYS A 584 6.38 -17.60 -22.85
C LYS A 584 7.69 -17.36 -22.07
N THR A 585 7.79 -17.90 -20.85
CA THR A 585 8.97 -17.77 -19.99
C THR A 585 9.37 -19.12 -19.40
N ASP A 586 10.68 -19.35 -19.31
CA ASP A 586 11.34 -20.49 -18.66
C ASP A 586 11.61 -20.25 -17.16
N GLY A 587 11.23 -19.07 -16.64
CA GLY A 587 11.54 -18.62 -15.28
C GLY A 587 12.82 -17.78 -15.17
N SER A 588 13.63 -17.66 -16.23
CA SER A 588 14.85 -16.83 -16.22
C SER A 588 14.56 -15.32 -16.35
N LEU A 589 13.38 -14.96 -16.86
CA LEU A 589 12.93 -13.59 -17.08
C LEU A 589 12.29 -12.99 -15.83
N THR A 590 13.10 -12.38 -14.98
CA THR A 590 12.66 -11.59 -13.82
C THR A 590 12.55 -10.09 -14.19
N THR A 591 11.65 -9.37 -13.51
CA THR A 591 11.49 -7.91 -13.66
C THR A 591 12.77 -7.19 -13.20
N THR A 592 13.33 -6.32 -14.03
CA THR A 592 14.62 -5.66 -13.75
C THR A 592 14.45 -4.37 -12.94
N CYS A 593 14.64 -4.46 -11.61
CA CYS A 593 14.49 -3.31 -10.72
C CYS A 593 15.76 -2.46 -10.61
N GLY A 594 15.96 -1.48 -11.51
CA GLY A 594 17.00 -0.45 -11.35
C GLY A 594 17.17 0.50 -12.53
N GLY A 595 17.12 1.81 -12.27
CA GLY A 595 17.35 2.89 -13.25
C GLY A 595 16.10 3.73 -13.54
N ARG A 596 16.28 5.02 -13.89
CA ARG A 596 15.17 5.93 -14.26
C ARG A 596 14.54 5.58 -15.62
N ILE A 597 15.35 5.03 -16.53
CA ILE A 597 14.97 4.63 -17.88
C ILE A 597 15.63 3.28 -18.17
N GLY A 598 14.92 2.37 -18.85
CA GLY A 598 15.47 1.14 -19.42
C GLY A 598 15.01 -0.17 -18.74
N PHE A 599 14.06 -0.13 -17.82
CA PHE A 599 13.61 -1.33 -17.10
C PHE A 599 12.54 -2.14 -17.85
N VAL A 600 12.45 -3.42 -17.52
CA VAL A 600 11.61 -4.43 -18.20
C VAL A 600 10.72 -5.13 -17.17
N LYS A 601 9.38 -5.04 -17.30
CA LYS A 601 8.37 -5.63 -16.39
C LYS A 601 7.49 -6.65 -17.09
N VAL A 602 7.45 -7.88 -16.57
CA VAL A 602 6.60 -8.97 -17.08
C VAL A 602 5.12 -8.66 -16.85
N VAL A 603 4.29 -8.76 -17.91
CA VAL A 603 2.83 -8.69 -17.81
C VAL A 603 2.30 -9.95 -17.12
N GLN A 604 1.43 -9.78 -16.13
CA GLN A 604 0.86 -10.88 -15.34
C GLN A 604 -0.09 -11.73 -16.19
N SER A 605 -0.10 -13.04 -15.92
CA SER A 605 -0.93 -14.04 -16.60
C SER A 605 -2.05 -14.51 -15.66
N PRO A 606 -3.27 -14.76 -16.13
CA PRO A 606 -3.77 -14.60 -17.51
C PRO A 606 -4.03 -13.14 -17.92
N ILE A 607 -4.25 -12.93 -19.22
CA ILE A 607 -4.89 -11.73 -19.79
C ILE A 607 -6.25 -12.12 -20.41
N THR A 608 -7.15 -11.15 -20.56
CA THR A 608 -8.47 -11.35 -21.17
C THR A 608 -8.57 -10.54 -22.46
N ILE A 609 -8.79 -11.22 -23.60
CA ILE A 609 -8.97 -10.61 -24.92
C ILE A 609 -10.42 -10.81 -25.34
N GLY A 610 -11.20 -9.72 -25.35
CA GLY A 610 -12.66 -9.80 -25.54
C GLY A 610 -13.30 -10.61 -24.41
N THR A 611 -13.89 -11.76 -24.75
CA THR A 611 -14.48 -12.72 -23.79
C THR A 611 -13.57 -13.90 -23.45
N GLN A 612 -12.39 -14.02 -24.07
CA GLN A 612 -11.51 -15.19 -23.94
C GLN A 612 -10.29 -14.90 -23.05
N GLN A 613 -9.80 -15.91 -22.31
CA GLN A 613 -8.58 -15.79 -21.50
C GLN A 613 -7.38 -16.48 -22.15
N ALA A 614 -6.25 -15.78 -22.19
CA ALA A 614 -4.96 -16.29 -22.65
C ALA A 614 -3.96 -16.36 -21.49
N THR A 615 -3.12 -17.39 -21.47
CA THR A 615 -2.03 -17.57 -20.51
C THR A 615 -0.69 -17.60 -21.23
N ARG A 616 0.41 -17.23 -20.58
CA ARG A 616 1.76 -17.35 -21.17
C ARG A 616 2.22 -18.79 -21.43
N ALA A 617 1.41 -19.80 -21.11
CA ALA A 617 1.67 -21.20 -21.41
C ALA A 617 1.00 -21.66 -22.73
N ASN A 618 -0.27 -21.26 -22.96
CA ASN A 618 -1.02 -21.57 -24.17
C ASN A 618 -0.99 -20.45 -25.23
N ASP A 619 -0.46 -19.28 -24.93
CA ASP A 619 -0.24 -18.21 -25.92
C ASP A 619 1.17 -18.29 -26.53
N GLN A 620 1.25 -18.21 -27.85
CA GLN A 620 2.48 -18.14 -28.65
C GLN A 620 2.66 -16.74 -29.28
N SER A 621 1.69 -15.83 -29.12
CA SER A 621 1.91 -14.42 -29.42
C SER A 621 3.02 -13.85 -28.53
N GLN A 622 3.91 -13.08 -29.14
CA GLN A 622 5.00 -12.40 -28.45
C GLN A 622 4.80 -10.92 -28.72
N TRP A 623 4.17 -10.23 -27.76
CA TRP A 623 3.84 -8.81 -27.88
C TRP A 623 4.30 -8.05 -26.65
N GLN A 624 4.69 -6.81 -26.88
CA GLN A 624 5.79 -6.29 -26.09
C GLN A 624 5.98 -4.79 -26.31
N LYS A 625 6.63 -4.17 -25.36
CA LYS A 625 7.70 -3.20 -25.62
C LYS A 625 8.99 -4.06 -25.49
N GLU A 626 9.94 -3.98 -26.42
CA GLU A 626 10.36 -5.22 -27.13
C GLU A 626 11.63 -5.98 -26.60
N MET A 627 11.75 -7.34 -26.72
CA MET A 627 12.57 -8.36 -25.86
C MET A 627 13.29 -9.26 -27.04
N LEU A 628 14.48 -9.85 -26.74
CA LEU A 628 15.28 -10.97 -27.30
C LEU A 628 14.63 -12.34 -27.61
N GLY A 629 15.33 -13.10 -28.45
CA GLY A 629 15.61 -14.53 -28.22
C GLY A 629 16.68 -15.09 -29.17
N SER A 630 16.18 -15.77 -30.20
CA SER A 630 16.71 -16.11 -31.54
C SER A 630 17.31 -14.91 -32.31
N SER A 631 17.74 -15.13 -33.56
CA SER A 631 17.72 -14.03 -34.55
C SER A 631 16.26 -13.72 -34.91
N GLY A 632 15.95 -12.46 -35.18
CA GLY A 632 14.57 -12.04 -35.40
C GLY A 632 14.38 -10.53 -35.26
N ALA A 633 13.17 -10.06 -35.54
CA ALA A 633 12.82 -8.65 -35.51
C ALA A 633 11.79 -8.28 -34.44
N ALA A 634 11.86 -7.01 -34.05
CA ALA A 634 10.93 -6.29 -33.20
C ALA A 634 10.28 -5.18 -34.05
N VAL A 635 8.96 -5.24 -34.28
CA VAL A 635 8.22 -4.41 -35.26
C VAL A 635 7.37 -3.37 -34.52
N CYS A 636 7.97 -2.22 -34.25
CA CYS A 636 7.40 -1.17 -33.41
C CYS A 636 6.48 -0.23 -34.22
N LEU A 637 5.16 -0.42 -34.11
CA LEU A 637 4.11 0.46 -34.64
C LEU A 637 3.84 1.66 -33.72
N GLN A 638 3.86 2.88 -34.25
CA GLN A 638 3.47 4.09 -33.50
C GLN A 638 2.01 4.48 -33.74
N GLN A 639 1.06 3.71 -33.19
CA GLN A 639 -0.38 3.92 -33.41
C GLN A 639 -1.17 3.99 -32.09
N PHE A 640 -1.92 5.09 -31.91
CA PHE A 640 -2.57 5.45 -30.64
C PHE A 640 -3.62 4.44 -30.15
N GLN A 641 -4.55 4.02 -31.02
CA GLN A 641 -5.65 3.12 -30.65
C GLN A 641 -5.14 1.73 -30.26
N LEU A 642 -4.21 1.17 -31.03
CA LEU A 642 -3.54 -0.10 -30.71
C LEU A 642 -2.79 0.00 -29.37
N SER A 643 -2.06 1.10 -29.13
CA SER A 643 -1.36 1.30 -27.86
C SER A 643 -2.30 1.36 -26.65
N THR A 644 -3.52 1.90 -26.82
CA THR A 644 -4.55 1.93 -25.78
C THR A 644 -5.11 0.54 -25.50
N VAL A 645 -5.41 -0.26 -26.54
CA VAL A 645 -5.88 -1.65 -26.39
C VAL A 645 -4.84 -2.52 -25.69
N PHE A 646 -3.58 -2.52 -26.12
CA PHE A 646 -2.54 -3.31 -25.45
C PHE A 646 -2.18 -2.78 -24.05
N SER A 647 -2.47 -1.50 -23.76
CA SER A 647 -2.34 -0.96 -22.40
C SER A 647 -3.42 -1.46 -21.44
N SER A 648 -4.66 -1.68 -21.91
CA SER A 648 -5.72 -2.30 -21.08
C SER A 648 -5.53 -3.82 -20.93
N LEU A 649 -5.02 -4.51 -21.96
CA LEU A 649 -4.59 -5.92 -21.83
C LEU A 649 -3.44 -6.08 -20.83
N ALA A 650 -2.54 -5.11 -20.74
CA ALA A 650 -1.51 -5.02 -19.69
C ALA A 650 -2.01 -4.35 -18.38
N GLY A 651 -3.33 -4.25 -18.18
CA GLY A 651 -3.98 -3.14 -17.45
C GLY A 651 -4.25 -3.29 -15.95
N ASN A 652 -3.84 -4.37 -15.29
CA ASN A 652 -4.05 -4.56 -13.82
C ASN A 652 -3.23 -3.59 -12.92
N VAL A 653 -2.86 -2.41 -13.42
CA VAL A 653 -2.33 -1.26 -12.67
C VAL A 653 -2.74 0.01 -13.41
N ILE A 654 -3.50 0.89 -12.77
CA ILE A 654 -3.73 2.25 -13.25
C ILE A 654 -2.53 3.11 -12.83
N PRO A 655 -1.66 3.56 -13.75
CA PRO A 655 -0.50 4.35 -13.37
C PRO A 655 -0.94 5.76 -12.96
N CYS A 656 -0.34 6.27 -11.89
CA CYS A 656 -0.44 7.69 -11.54
C CYS A 656 0.33 8.53 -12.59
N PRO A 657 -0.08 9.78 -12.88
CA PRO A 657 -1.13 10.55 -12.22
C PRO A 657 -2.55 10.27 -12.75
N TYR A 658 -3.52 10.18 -11.82
CA TYR A 658 -4.94 10.10 -12.12
C TYR A 658 -5.77 10.86 -11.07
N VAL A 659 -6.96 11.32 -11.48
CA VAL A 659 -8.02 11.84 -10.60
C VAL A 659 -9.15 10.81 -10.55
N PHE A 660 -9.65 10.58 -9.34
CA PHE A 660 -10.72 9.65 -9.02
C PHE A 660 -11.88 10.43 -8.38
N TYR A 661 -13.12 10.14 -8.79
CA TYR A 661 -14.33 10.79 -8.29
C TYR A 661 -15.42 9.74 -8.09
N LYS A 662 -15.90 9.56 -6.86
CA LYS A 662 -17.12 8.80 -6.56
C LYS A 662 -18.24 9.79 -6.28
N ALA A 663 -19.32 9.75 -7.05
CA ALA A 663 -20.49 10.59 -6.80
C ALA A 663 -21.32 10.10 -5.58
N PRO A 664 -22.12 10.99 -4.94
CA PRO A 664 -23.08 10.61 -3.90
C PRO A 664 -24.08 9.55 -4.40
N GLY A 665 -24.31 8.49 -3.63
CA GLY A 665 -25.24 7.39 -3.96
C GLY A 665 -24.70 6.34 -4.95
N TYR A 666 -23.47 6.50 -5.46
CA TYR A 666 -22.83 5.54 -6.36
C TYR A 666 -21.72 4.74 -5.67
N VAL A 667 -21.59 3.45 -6.01
CA VAL A 667 -20.47 2.58 -5.62
C VAL A 667 -19.42 2.39 -6.72
N THR A 668 -19.74 2.71 -7.98
CA THR A 668 -18.76 2.76 -9.08
C THR A 668 -18.22 4.18 -9.19
N ALA A 669 -16.90 4.34 -9.21
CA ALA A 669 -16.25 5.64 -9.35
C ALA A 669 -15.97 5.97 -10.82
N LYS A 670 -15.77 7.25 -11.11
CA LYS A 670 -15.21 7.75 -12.37
C LYS A 670 -13.73 8.10 -12.21
N ILE A 671 -12.97 7.85 -13.27
CA ILE A 671 -11.53 8.12 -13.36
C ILE A 671 -11.27 9.02 -14.56
N SER A 672 -10.34 9.95 -14.40
CA SER A 672 -9.74 10.72 -15.49
C SER A 672 -8.23 10.73 -15.27
N ASN A 673 -7.44 10.52 -16.31
CA ASN A 673 -5.97 10.49 -16.20
C ASN A 673 -5.30 11.24 -17.35
N ALA A 674 -3.99 11.44 -17.24
CA ALA A 674 -3.27 12.32 -18.17
C ALA A 674 -3.27 11.85 -19.64
N MET A 675 -3.62 10.59 -19.92
CA MET A 675 -3.71 10.01 -21.27
C MET A 675 -5.13 9.57 -21.66
N ASN A 676 -6.09 9.61 -20.73
CA ASN A 676 -7.47 9.21 -20.97
C ASN A 676 -8.44 10.26 -20.39
N VAL A 677 -8.99 11.07 -21.29
CA VAL A 677 -10.02 12.09 -21.06
C VAL A 677 -11.01 11.91 -22.23
N PRO A 678 -12.32 11.69 -22.01
CA PRO A 678 -13.15 12.07 -20.86
C PRO A 678 -13.08 11.11 -19.66
N TRP A 679 -13.92 11.38 -18.65
CA TRP A 679 -14.19 10.49 -17.52
C TRP A 679 -14.65 9.10 -17.99
N THR A 680 -14.04 8.04 -17.45
CA THR A 680 -14.46 6.64 -17.63
C THR A 680 -14.80 6.00 -16.29
N ASP A 681 -15.60 4.93 -16.28
CA ASP A 681 -15.81 4.13 -15.07
C ASP A 681 -14.52 3.44 -14.59
N ASP A 682 -14.45 3.22 -13.29
CA ASP A 682 -13.52 2.28 -12.66
C ASP A 682 -13.89 0.83 -13.03
N ALA A 683 -12.89 -0.06 -13.14
CA ALA A 683 -13.07 -1.39 -13.71
C ALA A 683 -13.83 -2.38 -12.81
N ALA A 684 -14.08 -2.01 -11.55
CA ALA A 684 -14.97 -2.69 -10.62
C ALA A 684 -15.63 -1.68 -9.67
N PRO A 685 -16.81 -2.00 -9.07
CA PRO A 685 -17.37 -1.18 -8.00
C PRO A 685 -16.49 -1.23 -6.75
N LEU A 686 -16.52 -0.18 -5.94
CA LEU A 686 -15.71 -0.05 -4.72
C LEU A 686 -16.08 -1.07 -3.63
N THR A 687 -17.24 -1.72 -3.73
CA THR A 687 -17.65 -2.85 -2.90
C THR A 687 -16.96 -4.17 -3.27
N SER A 688 -16.20 -4.22 -4.38
CA SER A 688 -15.34 -5.34 -4.72
C SER A 688 -14.04 -5.28 -3.93
N ASN A 689 -13.52 -6.43 -3.49
CA ASN A 689 -12.25 -6.50 -2.76
C ASN A 689 -11.02 -6.33 -3.68
N THR A 690 -11.19 -6.37 -5.01
CA THR A 690 -10.13 -6.19 -6.01
C THR A 690 -10.65 -5.55 -7.30
N GLY A 691 -9.74 -5.14 -8.19
CA GLY A 691 -10.05 -4.80 -9.59
C GLY A 691 -10.38 -3.33 -9.86
N HIS A 692 -10.47 -2.49 -8.83
CA HIS A 692 -10.75 -1.05 -8.95
C HIS A 692 -9.51 -0.21 -8.59
N ALA A 693 -9.46 1.05 -9.01
CA ALA A 693 -8.28 1.91 -8.95
C ALA A 693 -7.61 1.98 -7.57
N LEU A 694 -8.41 2.05 -6.50
CA LEU A 694 -7.93 2.21 -5.14
C LEU A 694 -7.26 0.93 -4.60
N THR A 695 -7.80 -0.27 -4.87
CA THR A 695 -7.12 -1.53 -4.50
C THR A 695 -5.88 -1.78 -5.34
N LEU A 696 -5.87 -1.38 -6.62
CA LEU A 696 -4.69 -1.50 -7.49
C LEU A 696 -3.57 -0.50 -7.17
N THR A 697 -3.90 0.66 -6.59
CA THR A 697 -2.92 1.71 -6.23
C THR A 697 -2.42 1.58 -4.80
N LEU A 698 -3.23 1.02 -3.90
CA LEU A 698 -2.93 0.82 -2.49
C LEU A 698 -2.65 -0.65 -2.15
N ASP A 699 -2.30 -1.49 -3.14
CA ASP A 699 -2.05 -2.93 -3.00
C ASP A 699 -1.08 -3.25 -1.84
N SER A 700 0.02 -2.50 -1.78
CA SER A 700 1.11 -2.62 -0.83
C SER A 700 0.84 -1.91 0.50
N TRP A 701 -0.29 -1.19 0.59
CA TRP A 701 -0.76 -0.50 1.80
C TRP A 701 -1.85 -1.29 2.53
N LEU A 702 -2.65 -2.09 1.80
CA LEU A 702 -3.71 -2.96 2.34
C LEU A 702 -3.18 -4.27 2.95
N VAL A 703 -1.86 -4.46 2.93
CA VAL A 703 -1.11 -5.59 3.50
C VAL A 703 0.01 -5.07 4.42
N PRO A 704 0.64 -5.90 5.27
CA PRO A 704 1.80 -5.48 6.04
C PRO A 704 2.88 -4.93 5.10
N LEU A 705 3.33 -3.70 5.36
CA LEU A 705 4.16 -2.95 4.41
C LEU A 705 5.46 -3.73 4.08
N PRO A 706 5.69 -4.11 2.81
CA PRO A 706 6.88 -4.87 2.40
C PRO A 706 8.20 -4.21 2.81
N ASN A 707 9.19 -5.03 3.23
CA ASN A 707 10.50 -4.57 3.73
C ASN A 707 11.35 -3.74 2.72
N ASN A 708 10.94 -3.65 1.46
CA ASN A 708 11.56 -2.82 0.43
C ASN A 708 10.83 -1.48 0.19
N LEU A 709 9.77 -1.19 0.95
CA LEU A 709 8.97 0.03 0.88
C LEU A 709 8.97 0.79 2.21
N SER A 710 8.72 2.09 2.10
CA SER A 710 8.51 3.04 3.20
C SER A 710 7.23 3.82 2.93
N ALA A 711 6.45 4.11 3.96
CA ALA A 711 5.16 4.78 3.80
C ALA A 711 4.78 5.68 4.99
N LEU A 712 3.92 6.66 4.71
CA LEU A 712 3.34 7.63 5.64
C LEU A 712 1.84 7.77 5.35
N GLY A 713 0.99 7.59 6.36
CA GLY A 713 -0.43 7.93 6.33
C GLY A 713 -0.71 9.16 7.19
N TYR A 714 -1.40 10.15 6.64
CA TYR A 714 -1.81 11.36 7.35
C TYR A 714 -3.28 11.71 7.12
N SER A 715 -3.95 12.25 8.14
CA SER A 715 -5.36 12.65 8.07
C SER A 715 -5.69 13.68 9.17
N ASN A 716 -6.77 14.43 9.02
CA ASN A 716 -7.43 15.13 10.13
C ASN A 716 -8.49 14.25 10.83
N GLU A 717 -8.96 13.20 10.15
CA GLU A 717 -9.94 12.21 10.59
C GLU A 717 -9.42 10.82 10.20
N PRO A 718 -8.47 10.24 10.96
CA PRO A 718 -7.82 8.98 10.58
C PRO A 718 -8.73 7.76 10.84
N PRO A 719 -8.44 6.60 10.23
CA PRO A 719 -9.10 5.34 10.61
C PRO A 719 -8.84 5.00 12.09
N TYR A 720 -9.86 4.49 12.77
CA TYR A 720 -9.92 4.06 14.19
C TYR A 720 -9.56 5.09 15.28
N LEU A 721 -8.98 6.23 14.92
CA LEU A 721 -8.54 7.28 15.83
C LEU A 721 -9.68 8.20 16.25
N SER A 722 -10.54 7.68 17.13
CA SER A 722 -11.59 8.43 17.81
C SER A 722 -11.02 9.46 18.81
N GLY A 723 -11.85 10.44 19.20
CA GLY A 723 -11.51 11.45 20.22
C GLY A 723 -10.57 12.59 19.79
N ILE A 724 -9.92 12.53 18.62
CA ILE A 724 -8.97 13.55 18.16
C ILE A 724 -9.54 14.35 16.98
N LYS A 725 -9.57 15.69 17.12
CA LYS A 725 -9.80 16.64 16.02
C LYS A 725 -8.60 17.58 15.92
N THR A 726 -8.01 17.73 14.72
CA THR A 726 -6.91 18.69 14.47
C THR A 726 -7.42 19.97 13.82
N GLN A 727 -6.58 21.01 13.82
CA GLN A 727 -6.83 22.28 13.12
C GLN A 727 -6.49 22.17 11.62
N SER A 728 -6.93 21.08 10.99
CA SER A 728 -6.54 20.67 9.64
C SER A 728 -7.69 19.97 8.93
N SER A 729 -7.63 19.95 7.60
CA SER A 729 -8.59 19.27 6.71
C SER A 729 -7.95 18.17 5.86
N VAL A 730 -6.62 18.04 5.89
CA VAL A 730 -5.85 17.35 4.86
C VAL A 730 -5.71 15.85 5.14
N LYS A 731 -5.86 15.03 4.10
CA LYS A 731 -5.76 13.56 4.17
C LYS A 731 -4.96 12.99 3.00
N GLY A 732 -4.20 11.93 3.24
CA GLY A 732 -3.40 11.28 2.19
C GLY A 732 -2.41 10.22 2.68
N ILE A 733 -1.79 9.58 1.70
CA ILE A 733 -0.77 8.55 1.85
C ILE A 733 0.42 8.92 0.96
N ILE A 734 1.65 8.75 1.47
CA ILE A 734 2.89 8.80 0.69
C ILE A 734 3.51 7.41 0.76
N MET A 735 3.84 6.80 -0.37
CA MET A 735 4.60 5.55 -0.43
C MET A 735 5.85 5.72 -1.30
N MET A 736 6.97 5.12 -0.88
CA MET A 736 8.25 5.21 -1.57
C MET A 736 9.05 3.90 -1.46
N SER A 737 9.77 3.57 -2.52
CA SER A 737 10.77 2.50 -2.52
C SER A 737 11.97 2.86 -1.63
N ASN A 738 12.49 1.90 -0.87
CA ASN A 738 13.67 2.10 -0.01
C ASN A 738 14.94 2.40 -0.82
N ASN A 739 14.94 2.11 -2.12
CA ASN A 739 15.98 2.53 -3.08
C ASN A 739 15.82 4.00 -3.55
N GLY A 740 14.92 4.78 -2.93
CA GLY A 740 14.71 6.20 -3.18
C GLY A 740 13.77 6.54 -4.34
N GLN A 741 13.51 5.61 -5.26
CA GLN A 741 12.47 5.69 -6.31
C GLN A 741 11.98 4.28 -6.72
N PRO A 742 10.75 4.12 -7.25
CA PRO A 742 9.71 5.15 -7.41
C PRO A 742 9.10 5.59 -6.07
N ALA A 743 8.31 6.66 -6.10
CA ALA A 743 7.45 7.06 -4.99
C ALA A 743 6.20 7.76 -5.52
N PHE A 744 5.11 7.71 -4.74
CA PHE A 744 3.86 8.39 -5.08
C PHE A 744 3.24 9.08 -3.86
N TRP A 745 2.42 10.09 -4.16
CA TRP A 745 1.61 10.82 -3.21
C TRP A 745 0.13 10.71 -3.62
N PHE A 746 -0.68 10.18 -2.72
CA PHE A 746 -2.12 10.00 -2.88
C PHE A 746 -2.85 10.92 -1.89
N VAL A 747 -3.69 11.81 -2.40
CA VAL A 747 -4.45 12.79 -1.59
C VAL A 747 -5.93 12.48 -1.75
N HIS A 748 -6.71 12.52 -0.66
CA HIS A 748 -8.13 12.14 -0.70
C HIS A 748 -9.01 12.95 0.25
N THR A 749 -10.32 12.77 0.11
CA THR A 749 -11.35 13.41 0.94
C THR A 749 -12.01 12.45 1.94
N PHE A 750 -11.92 11.12 1.74
CA PHE A 750 -12.55 10.10 2.59
C PHE A 750 -12.21 10.26 4.08
N PRO A 751 -13.20 10.42 5.00
CA PRO A 751 -12.97 10.37 6.44
C PRO A 751 -12.83 8.93 6.95
N ARG A 752 -12.04 8.74 8.02
CA ARG A 752 -11.96 7.49 8.81
C ARG A 752 -11.61 6.20 8.01
N PHE A 753 -11.02 6.35 6.83
CA PHE A 753 -10.80 5.26 5.87
C PHE A 753 -9.31 5.06 5.53
N LEU A 754 -9.00 3.98 4.81
CA LEU A 754 -7.65 3.62 4.34
C LEU A 754 -6.61 3.32 5.45
N ALA A 755 -6.94 2.43 6.38
CA ALA A 755 -5.95 1.86 7.30
C ALA A 755 -4.82 1.11 6.57
N ASN A 756 -3.63 1.04 7.17
CA ASN A 756 -2.55 0.19 6.67
C ASN A 756 -2.71 -1.25 7.20
N ALA A 757 -2.26 -2.23 6.42
CA ALA A 757 -2.22 -3.66 6.76
C ALA A 757 -3.59 -4.31 7.05
N ILE A 758 -4.67 -3.69 6.60
CA ILE A 758 -6.04 -4.24 6.67
C ILE A 758 -6.57 -4.35 5.24
N GLY A 759 -7.20 -5.49 4.94
CA GLY A 759 -7.77 -5.78 3.62
C GLY A 759 -8.87 -4.78 3.23
N TRP A 760 -9.12 -4.68 1.92
CA TRP A 760 -10.13 -3.74 1.43
C TRP A 760 -11.54 -4.14 1.85
N THR A 761 -12.25 -3.19 2.48
CA THR A 761 -13.67 -3.27 2.82
C THR A 761 -14.29 -1.89 2.62
N TRP A 762 -15.36 -1.79 1.83
CA TRP A 762 -16.04 -0.51 1.59
C TRP A 762 -16.95 -0.12 2.78
N PRO A 763 -16.76 1.03 3.45
CA PRO A 763 -17.62 1.45 4.55
C PRO A 763 -18.98 1.90 4.00
N PRO A 764 -20.12 1.28 4.39
CA PRO A 764 -21.43 1.59 3.81
C PRO A 764 -21.82 3.07 3.90
N ALA A 765 -21.43 3.74 4.99
CA ALA A 765 -21.69 5.16 5.22
C ALA A 765 -21.13 6.09 4.12
N LEU A 766 -20.02 5.72 3.47
CA LEU A 766 -19.43 6.52 2.39
C LEU A 766 -20.18 6.38 1.05
N THR A 767 -21.22 5.54 0.97
CA THR A 767 -21.98 5.31 -0.28
C THR A 767 -22.81 6.54 -0.65
N GLU A 768 -23.54 7.10 0.32
CA GLU A 768 -24.35 8.31 0.14
C GLU A 768 -23.53 9.60 0.01
N GLU A 769 -22.23 9.55 0.33
CA GLU A 769 -21.33 10.70 0.31
C GLU A 769 -20.49 10.75 -0.99
N GLY A 770 -20.29 11.95 -1.54
CA GLY A 770 -19.41 12.18 -2.69
C GLY A 770 -17.96 12.41 -2.25
N HIS A 771 -17.01 11.84 -2.98
CA HIS A 771 -15.58 11.92 -2.64
C HIS A 771 -14.67 11.99 -3.87
N MET A 772 -13.61 12.77 -3.76
CA MET A 772 -12.50 12.82 -4.71
C MET A 772 -11.20 12.32 -4.08
N ALA A 773 -10.35 11.72 -4.90
CA ALA A 773 -8.95 11.43 -4.62
C ALA A 773 -8.06 11.69 -5.85
N VAL A 774 -6.76 11.91 -5.63
CA VAL A 774 -5.77 12.17 -6.69
C VAL A 774 -4.48 11.43 -6.36
N CYS A 775 -3.96 10.64 -7.30
CA CYS A 775 -2.62 10.06 -7.21
C CYS A 775 -1.62 10.82 -8.08
N MET A 776 -0.39 10.96 -7.60
CA MET A 776 0.75 11.60 -8.28
C MET A 776 2.00 10.76 -8.10
N GLU A 777 2.75 10.47 -9.16
CA GLU A 777 4.14 10.02 -9.01
C GLU A 777 5.00 11.23 -8.56
N VAL A 778 5.86 11.03 -7.55
CA VAL A 778 6.67 12.10 -6.94
C VAL A 778 8.11 11.68 -6.69
N SER A 779 9.04 12.61 -6.88
CA SER A 779 10.45 12.34 -6.58
C SER A 779 10.77 12.44 -5.09
N THR A 780 11.84 11.81 -4.63
CA THR A 780 12.29 11.88 -3.23
C THR A 780 12.73 13.28 -2.78
N THR A 781 13.02 14.21 -3.68
CA THR A 781 13.19 15.64 -3.32
C THR A 781 11.84 16.34 -3.21
N THR A 782 10.87 16.01 -4.07
CA THR A 782 9.47 16.47 -3.95
C THR A 782 8.85 16.06 -2.60
N ILE A 783 9.17 14.86 -2.09
CA ILE A 783 8.70 14.38 -0.78
C ILE A 783 9.15 15.31 0.36
N GLN A 784 10.34 15.92 0.30
CA GLN A 784 10.74 16.91 1.30
C GLN A 784 9.88 18.18 1.22
N SER A 785 9.58 18.71 0.02
CA SER A 785 8.64 19.83 -0.14
C SER A 785 7.25 19.52 0.41
N ILE A 786 6.75 18.30 0.15
CA ILE A 786 5.46 17.83 0.67
C ILE A 786 5.52 17.78 2.20
N ALA A 787 6.58 17.20 2.79
CA ALA A 787 6.76 17.16 4.24
C ALA A 787 6.84 18.57 4.88
N THR A 788 7.50 19.54 4.23
CA THR A 788 7.46 20.94 4.68
C THR A 788 6.03 21.46 4.66
N SER A 789 5.28 21.26 3.57
CA SER A 789 3.89 21.76 3.47
C SER A 789 2.97 21.12 4.51
N LEU A 790 3.06 19.79 4.71
CA LEU A 790 2.36 19.06 5.77
C LEU A 790 2.70 19.58 7.17
N THR A 791 3.92 20.09 7.39
CA THR A 791 4.32 20.69 8.67
C THR A 791 3.57 21.99 8.99
N TYR A 792 3.18 22.78 7.98
CA TYR A 792 2.29 23.94 8.18
C TYR A 792 0.82 23.53 8.30
N GLN A 793 0.41 22.45 7.62
CA GLN A 793 -0.95 21.90 7.66
C GLN A 793 -1.26 21.09 8.93
N GLN A 794 -0.26 20.67 9.70
CA GLN A 794 -0.39 19.95 10.99
C GLN A 794 -1.45 18.81 11.01
N PRO A 795 -1.47 17.88 10.04
CA PRO A 795 -2.33 16.72 10.11
C PRO A 795 -1.89 15.75 11.22
N VAL A 796 -2.76 14.83 11.59
CA VAL A 796 -2.36 13.63 12.32
C VAL A 796 -1.54 12.75 11.39
N ILE A 797 -0.29 12.42 11.75
CA ILE A 797 0.39 11.27 11.16
C ILE A 797 -0.13 10.05 11.90
N TYR A 798 -0.98 9.25 11.27
CA TYR A 798 -1.56 8.06 11.89
C TYR A 798 -0.74 6.80 11.64
N PHE A 799 0.07 6.80 10.58
CA PHE A 799 1.01 5.72 10.28
C PHE A 799 2.32 6.28 9.69
N SER A 800 3.45 5.70 10.10
CA SER A 800 4.76 5.96 9.52
C SER A 800 5.66 4.73 9.64
N ASN A 801 6.19 4.24 8.53
CA ASN A 801 7.27 3.25 8.50
C ASN A 801 8.29 3.71 7.46
N ILE A 802 9.42 4.28 7.90
CA ILE A 802 10.47 4.82 7.02
C ILE A 802 11.78 4.08 7.28
N ASP A 803 12.32 3.45 6.25
CA ASP A 803 13.55 2.67 6.28
C ASP A 803 14.75 3.50 6.73
N VAL A 804 15.60 2.90 7.57
CA VAL A 804 16.73 3.56 8.24
C VAL A 804 17.75 4.14 7.25
N ALA A 805 17.90 3.58 6.05
CA ALA A 805 18.75 4.13 5.00
C ALA A 805 18.15 5.37 4.32
N LEU A 806 16.82 5.52 4.28
CA LEU A 806 16.15 6.72 3.77
C LEU A 806 16.15 7.87 4.77
N GLN A 807 16.08 7.61 6.08
CA GLN A 807 15.93 8.66 7.11
C GLN A 807 16.95 9.81 7.01
N PRO A 808 18.27 9.59 6.77
CA PRO A 808 19.24 10.67 6.58
C PRO A 808 18.99 11.52 5.34
N THR A 809 18.32 10.98 4.31
CA THR A 809 17.96 11.68 3.08
C THR A 809 16.58 12.35 3.15
N GLN A 810 15.83 12.12 4.23
CA GLN A 810 14.43 12.56 4.41
C GLN A 810 14.25 13.32 5.74
N VAL A 811 15.23 14.16 6.10
CA VAL A 811 15.28 14.88 7.39
C VAL A 811 13.98 15.64 7.70
N THR A 812 13.41 16.35 6.72
CA THR A 812 12.14 17.09 6.89
C THR A 812 10.95 16.16 7.18
N LEU A 813 10.88 15.02 6.50
CA LEU A 813 9.85 14.00 6.72
C LEU A 813 9.98 13.39 8.13
N MET A 814 11.21 13.11 8.57
CA MET A 814 11.46 12.61 9.92
C MET A 814 11.16 13.67 11.00
N ASN A 815 11.43 14.94 10.73
CA ASN A 815 11.08 16.05 11.64
C ASN A 815 9.56 16.22 11.80
N LEU A 816 8.79 15.98 10.73
CA LEU A 816 7.33 15.90 10.75
C LEU A 816 6.84 14.68 11.56
N ILE A 817 7.34 13.47 11.25
CA ILE A 817 6.99 12.21 11.93
C ILE A 817 7.28 12.24 13.44
N ASN A 818 8.39 12.88 13.84
CA ASN A 818 8.78 13.02 15.24
C ASN A 818 8.07 14.19 15.95
N GLY A 819 7.32 15.03 15.24
CA GLY A 819 6.63 16.20 15.80
C GLY A 819 7.57 17.29 16.33
N PHE A 820 8.82 17.34 15.86
CA PHE A 820 9.84 18.28 16.35
C PHE A 820 9.62 19.73 15.87
N VAL A 821 8.85 19.93 14.79
CA VAL A 821 8.61 21.27 14.24
C VAL A 821 7.24 21.79 14.67
N LYS A 822 7.25 22.91 15.38
CA LYS A 822 6.08 23.77 15.56
C LYS A 822 6.39 25.12 14.95
N VAL A 823 5.54 25.57 14.02
CA VAL A 823 5.63 26.91 13.42
C VAL A 823 5.13 27.93 14.46
N ALA A 824 6.02 28.31 15.37
CA ALA A 824 5.71 29.17 16.52
C ALA A 824 5.98 30.67 16.27
N SER A 825 6.49 31.02 15.09
CA SER A 825 6.92 32.38 14.73
C SER A 825 6.54 32.71 13.29
N SER A 826 6.23 33.99 13.04
CA SER A 826 6.02 34.51 11.69
C SER A 826 7.30 34.39 10.82
N PRO A 827 7.21 34.10 9.52
CA PRO A 827 6.00 33.85 8.73
C PRO A 827 5.35 32.49 9.01
N PHE A 828 4.03 32.48 9.24
CA PHE A 828 3.22 31.26 9.35
C PHE A 828 2.88 30.65 7.97
N TRP A 829 3.79 30.78 7.00
CA TRP A 829 3.60 30.35 5.61
C TRP A 829 4.92 29.89 4.97
N HIS A 830 4.82 28.99 3.98
CA HIS A 830 5.96 28.57 3.16
C HIS A 830 5.54 28.36 1.70
N LEU A 831 6.34 28.88 0.76
CA LEU A 831 6.13 28.73 -0.67
C LEU A 831 6.99 27.56 -1.18
N GLN A 832 6.45 26.34 -1.27
CA GLN A 832 5.71 25.89 -2.46
C GLN A 832 4.17 25.99 -2.42
N THR A 833 3.60 26.69 -1.42
CA THR A 833 2.21 27.24 -1.29
C THR A 833 1.37 26.53 -0.22
N ILE A 834 0.42 27.19 0.47
CA ILE A 834 0.50 28.21 1.55
C ILE A 834 -0.80 28.02 2.37
N THR A 835 -0.78 28.24 3.68
CA THR A 835 -1.97 28.23 4.55
C THR A 835 -2.41 29.64 4.95
N THR A 836 -3.64 30.04 4.63
CA THR A 836 -4.40 31.08 5.36
C THR A 836 -5.87 30.68 5.49
N LEU A 837 -6.58 31.38 6.37
CA LEU A 837 -7.93 31.07 6.87
C LEU A 837 -8.97 31.06 5.71
N SER A 838 -9.98 30.18 5.72
CA SER A 838 -10.79 29.80 4.53
C SER A 838 -11.39 30.92 3.66
N ARG A 839 -11.86 32.03 4.22
CA ARG A 839 -12.35 33.16 3.41
C ARG A 839 -11.20 33.84 2.66
N GLU A 840 -10.00 33.80 3.22
CA GLU A 840 -8.76 34.21 2.57
C GLU A 840 -8.25 33.16 1.58
N PHE A 841 -8.31 31.87 1.91
CA PHE A 841 -7.71 30.78 1.11
C PHE A 841 -8.10 30.84 -0.38
N TYR A 842 -9.40 30.91 -0.69
CA TYR A 842 -9.85 31.01 -2.07
C TYR A 842 -9.72 32.45 -2.61
N GLY A 843 -10.17 33.47 -1.86
CA GLY A 843 -10.32 34.84 -2.38
C GLY A 843 -9.10 35.77 -2.25
N ARG A 844 -8.37 35.73 -1.13
CA ARG A 844 -7.20 36.60 -0.89
C ARG A 844 -5.86 35.92 -1.19
N LEU A 845 -5.82 34.58 -1.20
CA LEU A 845 -4.64 33.77 -1.47
C LEU A 845 -4.69 33.22 -2.90
N LEU A 846 -5.48 32.17 -3.19
CA LEU A 846 -5.46 31.50 -4.50
C LEU A 846 -5.78 32.46 -5.66
N ALA A 847 -6.92 33.17 -5.62
CA ALA A 847 -7.31 34.08 -6.70
C ALA A 847 -6.31 35.23 -6.92
N LYS A 848 -5.65 35.68 -5.85
CA LYS A 848 -4.65 36.77 -5.87
C LYS A 848 -3.29 36.31 -6.37
N GLN A 849 -2.82 35.13 -5.97
CA GLN A 849 -1.55 34.55 -6.40
C GLN A 849 -1.61 34.08 -7.86
N LEU A 850 -2.70 33.40 -8.23
CA LEU A 850 -2.95 32.97 -9.61
C LEU A 850 -3.35 34.15 -10.53
N ARG A 851 -3.67 35.32 -9.96
CA ARG A 851 -4.15 36.53 -10.66
C ARG A 851 -5.33 36.25 -11.58
N ALA A 852 -6.26 35.41 -11.12
CA ALA A 852 -7.34 34.85 -11.91
C ALA A 852 -8.67 34.86 -11.13
N ASN A 853 -9.77 34.61 -11.84
CA ASN A 853 -11.06 34.33 -11.22
C ASN A 853 -11.19 32.81 -11.03
N LEU A 854 -11.79 32.39 -9.93
CA LEU A 854 -11.93 30.98 -9.55
C LEU A 854 -13.39 30.54 -9.65
N ARG A 855 -13.62 29.35 -10.19
CA ARG A 855 -14.89 28.62 -10.06
C ARG A 855 -14.70 27.47 -9.09
N ILE A 856 -15.51 27.41 -8.04
CA ILE A 856 -15.31 26.46 -6.94
C ILE A 856 -16.48 25.49 -6.78
N TRP A 857 -16.16 24.22 -6.58
CA TRP A 857 -17.06 23.19 -6.07
C TRP A 857 -16.62 22.79 -4.67
N SER A 858 -17.53 22.87 -3.71
CA SER A 858 -17.26 22.68 -2.28
C SER A 858 -18.56 22.73 -1.48
N ARG A 859 -18.64 22.03 -0.33
CA ARG A 859 -19.78 22.17 0.60
C ARG A 859 -19.82 23.60 1.15
N THR A 860 -21.04 24.14 1.28
CA THR A 860 -21.29 25.51 1.77
C THR A 860 -22.46 25.51 2.74
N ASP A 861 -22.29 26.17 3.88
CA ASP A 861 -23.33 26.42 4.91
C ASP A 861 -24.18 27.67 4.63
N GLY A 862 -23.97 28.33 3.49
CA GLY A 862 -24.58 29.61 3.14
C GLY A 862 -23.91 30.86 3.75
N THR A 863 -22.88 30.72 4.59
CA THR A 863 -22.22 31.87 5.24
C THR A 863 -21.33 32.69 4.30
N LEU A 864 -20.94 32.12 3.15
CA LEU A 864 -20.17 32.76 2.08
C LEU A 864 -20.88 32.57 0.72
N THR A 865 -20.86 33.61 -0.11
CA THR A 865 -21.52 33.66 -1.43
C THR A 865 -20.53 34.02 -2.55
N SER A 866 -20.93 33.88 -3.81
CA SER A 866 -20.13 34.34 -4.97
C SER A 866 -19.74 35.82 -4.83
N THR A 867 -18.48 36.16 -5.10
CA THR A 867 -17.96 37.53 -4.97
C THR A 867 -17.92 38.26 -6.33
N CYS A 868 -18.37 39.52 -6.35
CA CYS A 868 -18.39 40.38 -7.53
C CYS A 868 -17.71 41.75 -7.25
N GLY A 869 -17.54 42.58 -8.28
CA GLY A 869 -17.07 43.97 -8.16
C GLY A 869 -15.72 44.31 -8.81
N GLY A 870 -15.24 43.57 -9.79
CA GLY A 870 -13.95 43.81 -10.44
C GLY A 870 -13.68 42.93 -11.66
N LYS A 871 -12.47 43.03 -12.23
CA LYS A 871 -12.05 42.23 -13.42
C LYS A 871 -11.37 40.90 -13.07
N ILE A 872 -10.63 40.86 -11.95
CA ILE A 872 -9.75 39.74 -11.54
C ILE A 872 -9.81 39.59 -10.01
N GLY A 873 -9.77 38.35 -9.52
CA GLY A 873 -9.71 38.02 -8.08
C GLY A 873 -11.01 37.49 -7.47
N HIS A 874 -12.00 37.16 -8.31
CA HIS A 874 -13.34 36.77 -7.88
C HIS A 874 -13.48 35.26 -7.65
N VAL A 875 -14.38 34.88 -6.75
CA VAL A 875 -14.72 33.48 -6.43
C VAL A 875 -16.18 33.24 -6.79
N LYS A 876 -16.43 32.34 -7.74
CA LYS A 876 -17.75 31.99 -8.27
C LYS A 876 -18.11 30.58 -7.81
N LEU A 877 -19.26 30.41 -7.16
CA LEU A 877 -19.75 29.10 -6.75
C LEU A 877 -20.31 28.35 -7.96
N VAL A 878 -19.86 27.13 -8.24
CA VAL A 878 -20.42 26.28 -9.30
C VAL A 878 -21.84 25.84 -8.91
N LYS A 879 -22.80 25.95 -9.84
CA LYS A 879 -24.21 25.64 -9.60
C LYS A 879 -24.39 24.12 -9.38
N SER A 880 -25.16 23.75 -8.35
CA SER A 880 -25.55 22.35 -8.06
C SER A 880 -26.82 21.99 -8.85
N PRO A 881 -26.98 20.74 -9.34
CA PRO A 881 -26.00 19.66 -9.40
C PRO A 881 -24.97 19.85 -10.54
N ILE A 882 -23.89 19.06 -10.49
CA ILE A 882 -22.94 18.87 -11.61
C ILE A 882 -23.02 17.43 -12.14
N SER A 883 -22.53 17.20 -13.35
CA SER A 883 -22.37 15.86 -13.94
C SER A 883 -20.89 15.46 -14.04
N ILE A 884 -20.56 14.24 -13.63
CA ILE A 884 -19.24 13.63 -13.74
C ILE A 884 -19.38 12.41 -14.68
N GLY A 885 -19.20 12.65 -15.98
CA GLY A 885 -19.67 11.71 -17.00
C GLY A 885 -21.20 11.67 -17.01
N ASP A 886 -21.77 10.48 -16.78
CA ASP A 886 -23.21 10.22 -16.65
C ASP A 886 -23.73 10.30 -15.19
N GLN A 887 -22.85 10.27 -14.18
CA GLN A 887 -23.22 10.41 -12.77
C GLN A 887 -23.52 11.87 -12.41
N GLN A 888 -24.50 12.12 -11.55
CA GLN A 888 -24.73 13.46 -10.98
C GLN A 888 -24.22 13.57 -9.55
N SER A 889 -23.68 14.73 -9.20
CA SER A 889 -23.33 15.10 -7.83
C SER A 889 -24.10 16.33 -7.36
N ARG A 890 -24.67 16.24 -6.14
CA ARG A 890 -25.25 17.37 -5.40
C ARG A 890 -24.27 17.82 -4.34
N ARG A 891 -23.96 19.12 -4.34
CA ARG A 891 -23.03 19.78 -3.42
C ARG A 891 -23.28 19.40 -1.96
N GLU A 892 -24.54 19.27 -1.58
CA GLU A 892 -25.00 19.08 -0.21
C GLU A 892 -24.48 17.75 0.37
N ALA A 893 -24.25 16.74 -0.47
CA ALA A 893 -23.75 15.42 -0.12
C ALA A 893 -22.30 15.15 -0.57
N ASP A 894 -21.64 16.11 -1.24
CA ASP A 894 -20.32 15.89 -1.88
C ASP A 894 -19.18 16.56 -1.11
N TYR A 895 -18.24 15.77 -0.61
CA TYR A 895 -17.04 16.21 0.10
C TYR A 895 -15.85 16.45 -0.83
N ALA A 896 -15.97 16.25 -2.15
CA ALA A 896 -14.95 16.70 -3.10
C ALA A 896 -14.87 18.24 -3.11
N GLN A 897 -13.74 18.81 -2.71
CA GLN A 897 -13.47 20.24 -2.93
C GLN A 897 -12.47 20.44 -4.08
N TRP A 898 -12.82 21.30 -5.04
CA TRP A 898 -11.94 21.62 -6.16
C TRP A 898 -12.22 22.99 -6.80
N VAL A 899 -11.24 23.43 -7.59
CA VAL A 899 -11.21 24.74 -8.26
C VAL A 899 -10.89 24.55 -9.75
N SER A 900 -11.67 25.21 -10.61
CA SER A 900 -11.31 25.51 -12.00
C SER A 900 -10.95 26.99 -12.10
N VAL A 901 -9.85 27.31 -12.79
CA VAL A 901 -9.30 28.67 -12.86
C VAL A 901 -9.67 29.29 -14.21
N GLU A 902 -10.42 30.41 -14.19
CA GLU A 902 -10.83 31.07 -15.44
C GLU A 902 -9.60 31.63 -16.18
N ASN A 903 -9.56 31.41 -17.50
CA ASN A 903 -8.49 31.83 -18.42
C ASN A 903 -7.12 31.18 -18.19
N HIS A 904 -7.02 30.13 -17.37
CA HIS A 904 -5.80 29.31 -17.22
C HIS A 904 -6.13 27.82 -17.38
N PRO A 905 -5.27 27.01 -18.03
CA PRO A 905 -5.43 25.56 -18.12
C PRO A 905 -5.01 24.89 -16.80
N LEU A 906 -5.68 25.27 -15.70
CA LEU A 906 -5.32 24.91 -14.33
C LEU A 906 -6.56 24.43 -13.55
N PHE A 907 -6.50 23.19 -13.10
CA PHE A 907 -7.40 22.58 -12.11
C PHE A 907 -6.66 22.50 -10.77
N CYS A 908 -7.35 22.68 -9.64
CA CYS A 908 -6.80 22.41 -8.31
C CYS A 908 -7.75 21.53 -7.48
N PHE A 909 -7.22 20.43 -6.96
CA PHE A 909 -7.80 19.73 -5.81
C PHE A 909 -7.59 20.60 -4.55
N THR A 910 -8.58 20.73 -3.68
CA THR A 910 -8.46 21.45 -2.40
C THR A 910 -9.05 20.64 -1.25
N THR A 911 -8.76 21.03 0.00
CA THR A 911 -9.22 20.28 1.20
C THR A 911 -10.19 21.05 2.10
N ASN A 912 -10.29 22.38 2.00
CA ASN A 912 -11.15 23.19 2.87
C ASN A 912 -12.52 23.46 2.24
N ASN A 913 -13.57 23.36 3.05
CA ASN A 913 -14.93 23.76 2.66
C ASN A 913 -15.04 25.30 2.52
N TYR A 914 -15.92 25.77 1.64
CA TYR A 914 -16.14 27.21 1.42
C TYR A 914 -17.16 27.78 2.43
N ASN A 915 -16.76 27.83 3.70
CA ASN A 915 -17.55 28.43 4.79
C ASN A 915 -16.66 29.22 5.77
N LYS A 916 -17.27 29.92 6.73
CA LYS A 916 -16.55 30.70 7.76
C LYS A 916 -15.91 29.87 8.87
N GLU A 917 -16.46 28.71 9.24
CA GLU A 917 -15.88 27.90 10.34
C GLU A 917 -14.46 27.41 10.01
N GLN A 918 -14.24 27.11 8.74
CA GLN A 918 -12.95 26.74 8.16
C GLN A 918 -11.93 27.90 8.21
N ASP A 919 -12.29 29.11 8.63
CA ASP A 919 -11.32 30.16 8.93
C ASP A 919 -10.40 29.71 10.08
N SER A 920 -10.87 28.85 11.00
CA SER A 920 -10.04 28.32 12.09
C SER A 920 -9.09 27.17 11.70
N LEU A 921 -9.10 26.73 10.43
CA LEU A 921 -8.45 25.49 9.99
C LEU A 921 -7.42 25.72 8.87
N SER A 922 -6.29 25.02 8.98
CA SER A 922 -5.31 24.92 7.89
C SER A 922 -5.82 24.06 6.72
N GLY A 923 -5.19 24.20 5.56
CA GLY A 923 -5.65 23.59 4.32
C GLY A 923 -4.59 23.49 3.24
N ALA A 924 -4.88 22.70 2.21
CA ALA A 924 -4.01 22.48 1.06
C ALA A 924 -4.75 22.71 -0.27
N GLY A 925 -3.97 23.04 -1.30
CA GLY A 925 -4.40 23.02 -2.69
C GLY A 925 -3.31 22.39 -3.54
N VAL A 926 -3.67 21.43 -4.40
CA VAL A 926 -2.75 20.75 -5.33
C VAL A 926 -3.23 21.03 -6.74
N CYS A 927 -2.45 21.80 -7.50
CA CYS A 927 -2.84 22.33 -8.80
C CYS A 927 -2.11 21.64 -9.98
N PHE A 928 -2.87 21.33 -11.03
CA PHE A 928 -2.46 20.56 -12.20
C PHE A 928 -2.62 21.39 -13.47
N ALA A 929 -1.50 21.77 -14.09
CA ALA A 929 -1.47 22.59 -15.30
C ALA A 929 -1.72 21.79 -16.60
N GLN A 930 -2.57 20.74 -16.54
CA GLN A 930 -2.86 19.90 -17.70
C GLN A 930 -4.11 20.41 -18.43
N HIS A 931 -3.96 20.71 -19.72
CA HIS A 931 -5.01 21.30 -20.54
C HIS A 931 -6.29 20.45 -20.63
N ALA A 932 -6.18 19.15 -20.98
CA ALA A 932 -7.34 18.27 -21.14
C ALA A 932 -8.14 18.06 -19.84
N LEU A 933 -7.45 17.78 -18.74
CA LEU A 933 -8.06 17.64 -17.41
C LEU A 933 -8.70 18.96 -16.94
N SER A 934 -8.01 20.08 -17.11
CA SER A 934 -8.54 21.40 -16.71
C SER A 934 -9.76 21.81 -17.54
N ALA A 935 -9.84 21.38 -18.81
CA ALA A 935 -10.99 21.61 -19.67
C ALA A 935 -12.25 20.87 -19.20
N THR A 936 -12.15 19.60 -18.75
CA THR A 936 -13.33 18.89 -18.20
C THR A 936 -13.82 19.54 -16.92
N PHE A 937 -12.92 19.94 -16.02
CA PHE A 937 -13.30 20.70 -14.82
C PHE A 937 -13.86 22.09 -15.12
N ALA A 938 -13.41 22.75 -16.20
CA ALA A 938 -13.97 24.04 -16.64
C ALA A 938 -15.39 23.92 -17.23
N ASP A 939 -15.72 22.80 -17.90
CA ASP A 939 -17.06 22.53 -18.43
C ASP A 939 -18.03 22.04 -17.32
N MET A 940 -17.58 21.18 -16.40
CA MET A 940 -18.35 20.88 -15.18
C MET A 940 -18.62 22.16 -14.35
N ALA A 941 -17.68 23.12 -14.36
CA ALA A 941 -17.83 24.44 -13.74
C ALA A 941 -18.50 25.52 -14.62
N LYS A 942 -19.08 25.17 -15.77
CA LYS A 942 -19.63 26.13 -16.75
C LYS A 942 -20.77 26.99 -16.20
N HIS A 943 -21.61 26.40 -15.35
CA HIS A 943 -22.72 27.09 -14.69
C HIS A 943 -22.35 27.49 -13.28
N VAL A 944 -22.53 28.77 -12.93
CA VAL A 944 -22.21 29.34 -11.62
C VAL A 944 -23.42 30.05 -11.00
N ILE A 945 -23.45 30.12 -9.67
CA ILE A 945 -24.45 30.85 -8.90
C ILE A 945 -24.15 32.36 -9.04
N PRO A 946 -25.11 33.18 -9.52
CA PRO A 946 -24.95 34.63 -9.60
C PRO A 946 -24.59 35.27 -8.25
N CYS A 947 -23.96 36.44 -8.29
CA CYS A 947 -23.72 37.24 -7.09
C CYS A 947 -25.06 37.79 -6.54
N PRO A 948 -25.24 37.92 -5.21
CA PRO A 948 -26.44 38.54 -4.63
C PRO A 948 -26.63 40.02 -4.98
N PHE A 949 -25.57 40.67 -5.47
CA PHE A 949 -25.56 42.04 -5.96
C PHE A 949 -24.93 42.02 -7.36
N SER A 950 -25.69 42.41 -8.37
CA SER A 950 -25.33 42.48 -9.79
C SER A 950 -25.71 43.85 -10.34
#